data_AF-A0A7J9KXY1-F1
#
_entry.id   AF-A0A7J9KXY1-F1
#
_cell.length_a   1.000
_cell.length_b   1.000
_cell.length_c   1.000
_cell.angle_alpha   90.00
_cell.angle_beta   90.00
_cell.angle_gamma   90.00
#
_symmetry.space_group_name_H-M   'P 1'
#
loop_
_entity.id
_entity.type
_entity.pdbx_description
1 polymer ?
#
loop_
_entity_poly.entity_id
_entity_poly.type
_entity_poly.pdbx_seq_one_letter_code
_entity_poly.pdbx_strand_id
1 'polypeptide(L)'
;WNQIDDHGTSHVSIVDTNRNAVAITNTVNAFFGSKILSPSTGIVLNNEMDDFSMPSNNSSKDTPPPAPSNFVRPGKRPLSSMTPTIILKDEKLKAVVGASGGANIIAGTTQVLLNHFALGMDPLSSVMAPRVYHQLIPNVVKYENSTSVIGDHFEVPETIRKDLQKKGHILLQGPASLSVSQFIVHNLDGLKGNGELVAVSDPRKGGFPAGPSSRVTTQKLGNFILVNGISFALPSHKGAWKSVRLNEALLSKVARRIMTDQNCMLSKVLSAQYCSHTPFESVNPKPSYSWVWKGILPVTTLMLWITVALLFFLVSPATSTEDGASASTKRRRQQIVARHGAVAADDGRCSTIGSNVLRHRGHAVDAAVAVSLCLGVVSPGSSGLGGGAFMLFREANGKAHVFDMRETAPMKASQNMYAGNATRKAKGGLSIGVPGQLAGLHLAWNQHGRLPWKRLVKPAENLARKGFKISPHLHMQMESSKSAIMADKGLREVFTSNGDLLKVGDICYNKKLAKTLRKISVYGVETFYNGSIGFNLVNDIQEAGGILTITDLKKYKVKVRAPITANILGLKIITMPLPSSGGVSMMLVLNILAQYAIPSGLSGSLGTHRLIEALKHAFAVRMNLGDPDFVKVSKVVADMLSPKFALELKKTINDNRTFGPNYYSGRWNQIHDHGTSHLSIVDTKRNAVSITNTVNGFFGSKILSPSTGIVLNNEMDDFSMPSNNSSGDTPPPAPPNFVHPGKRPLSSMTPTIVLKDEKLKAVVGASGAANIIAATTQVLLNHFALGMDPLSSVMAPRVYHQLIPNVVRYENWTSVIGDHFEVPETIRTDLRKKGHVLERATSATESQFIVHDLDGKGHGELVVVSDPRKGGFPAGF
;
A
#
# COMPACT_ATOMS: atom_id res chain seq x y z
N TRP A 1 4.24 -6.83 -48.21
CA TRP A 1 4.27 -6.39 -46.81
C TRP A 1 4.86 -7.49 -45.96
N ASN A 2 5.77 -7.16 -45.05
CA ASN A 2 6.57 -8.17 -44.36
C ASN A 2 5.75 -8.82 -43.24
N GLN A 3 5.04 -9.89 -43.57
CA GLN A 3 4.91 -10.99 -42.61
C GLN A 3 6.29 -11.63 -42.45
N ILE A 4 7.13 -10.92 -41.68
CA ILE A 4 7.77 -11.53 -40.51
C ILE A 4 6.69 -12.47 -39.98
N ASP A 5 6.87 -13.76 -40.15
CA ASP A 5 6.05 -14.69 -39.41
C ASP A 5 6.17 -14.24 -37.95
N ASP A 6 5.07 -14.27 -37.20
CA ASP A 6 5.02 -13.96 -35.76
C ASP A 6 3.66 -14.37 -35.20
N HIS A 7 3.62 -15.33 -34.27
CA HIS A 7 2.44 -15.43 -33.40
C HIS A 7 2.20 -14.08 -32.72
N GLY A 8 0.94 -13.80 -32.37
CA GLY A 8 0.51 -12.67 -31.55
C GLY A 8 0.98 -12.75 -30.10
N THR A 9 2.13 -13.37 -29.85
CA THR A 9 2.75 -13.53 -28.56
C THR A 9 3.88 -12.51 -28.38
N SER A 10 3.93 -11.92 -27.19
CA SER A 10 5.05 -11.13 -26.68
C SER A 10 5.59 -11.77 -25.41
N HIS A 11 6.85 -11.49 -25.08
CA HIS A 11 7.42 -11.87 -23.79
C HIS A 11 8.18 -10.68 -23.21
N VAL A 12 8.12 -10.51 -21.90
CA VAL A 12 8.93 -9.57 -21.14
C VAL A 12 9.53 -10.26 -19.91
N SER A 13 10.84 -10.13 -19.76
CA SER A 13 11.58 -10.47 -18.56
C SER A 13 11.96 -9.18 -17.84
N ILE A 14 11.71 -9.10 -16.53
CA ILE A 14 11.91 -7.92 -15.70
C ILE A 14 12.56 -8.35 -14.38
N VAL A 15 13.52 -7.57 -13.89
CA VAL A 15 14.12 -7.73 -12.55
C VAL A 15 14.13 -6.37 -11.85
N ASP A 16 13.65 -6.32 -10.60
CA ASP A 16 13.79 -5.13 -9.76
C ASP A 16 15.10 -5.15 -8.94
N THR A 17 15.47 -4.02 -8.33
CA THR A 17 16.72 -3.93 -7.56
C THR A 17 16.74 -4.75 -6.27
N ASN A 18 15.60 -5.29 -5.85
CA ASN A 18 15.48 -6.20 -4.72
C ASN A 18 15.62 -7.66 -5.19
N ARG A 19 15.92 -7.87 -6.48
CA ARG A 19 16.02 -9.15 -7.18
C ARG A 19 14.70 -9.92 -7.25
N ASN A 20 13.55 -9.23 -7.18
CA ASN A 20 12.30 -9.82 -7.61
C ASN A 20 12.33 -10.00 -9.12
N ALA A 21 12.10 -11.23 -9.56
CA ALA A 21 12.02 -11.60 -10.97
C ALA A 21 10.57 -11.70 -11.45
N VAL A 22 10.34 -11.25 -12.68
CA VAL A 22 9.05 -11.38 -13.38
C VAL A 22 9.34 -11.78 -14.83
N ALA A 23 9.03 -13.04 -15.16
CA ALA A 23 8.93 -13.51 -16.53
C ALA A 23 7.45 -13.56 -16.92
N ILE A 24 7.05 -12.89 -18.01
CA ILE A 24 5.66 -12.90 -18.50
C ILE A 24 5.68 -13.12 -20.01
N THR A 25 5.09 -14.21 -20.47
CA THR A 25 4.66 -14.37 -21.86
C THR A 25 3.17 -14.03 -21.96
N ASN A 26 2.79 -13.16 -22.91
CA ASN A 26 1.40 -12.79 -23.21
C ASN A 26 1.09 -13.17 -24.66
N THR A 27 -0.14 -13.55 -24.96
CA THR A 27 -0.52 -14.10 -26.28
C THR A 27 -1.93 -13.70 -26.69
N VAL A 28 -2.17 -13.66 -28.00
CA VAL A 28 -3.51 -13.72 -28.62
C VAL A 28 -3.64 -14.88 -29.63
N ASN A 29 -2.67 -15.80 -29.61
CA ASN A 29 -2.32 -16.85 -30.57
C ASN A 29 -1.91 -16.30 -31.95
N ALA A 30 -2.82 -16.14 -32.90
CA ALA A 30 -2.48 -15.74 -34.27
C ALA A 30 -2.19 -14.24 -34.39
N PHE A 31 -1.81 -13.79 -35.59
CA PHE A 31 -1.72 -12.35 -35.90
C PHE A 31 -3.05 -11.64 -35.67
N PHE A 32 -3.06 -10.68 -34.74
CA PHE A 32 -4.27 -10.02 -34.25
C PHE A 32 -5.35 -11.00 -33.71
N GLY A 33 -4.92 -12.19 -33.27
CA GLY A 33 -5.77 -13.25 -32.74
C GLY A 33 -6.93 -13.64 -33.65
N SER A 34 -8.15 -13.52 -33.13
CA SER A 34 -9.41 -13.70 -33.88
C SER A 34 -9.64 -12.67 -35.00
N LYS A 35 -8.80 -11.63 -35.08
CA LYS A 35 -8.95 -10.41 -35.89
C LYS A 35 -10.16 -9.55 -35.48
N ILE A 36 -10.89 -9.93 -34.43
CA ILE A 36 -11.96 -9.12 -33.83
C ILE A 36 -11.32 -8.17 -32.82
N LEU A 37 -11.23 -6.90 -33.21
CA LEU A 37 -11.06 -5.79 -32.27
C LEU A 37 -12.43 -5.49 -31.63
N SER A 38 -12.53 -5.61 -30.30
CA SER A 38 -13.72 -5.17 -29.56
C SER A 38 -13.85 -3.64 -29.67
N PRO A 39 -14.84 -3.09 -30.42
CA PRO A 39 -14.81 -1.67 -30.77
C PRO A 39 -15.01 -0.75 -29.56
N SER A 40 -15.72 -1.23 -28.54
CA SER A 40 -16.00 -0.51 -27.30
C SER A 40 -14.86 -0.55 -26.26
N THR A 41 -13.82 -1.37 -26.48
CA THR A 41 -12.71 -1.51 -25.51
C THR A 41 -11.31 -1.43 -26.12
N GLY A 42 -11.19 -1.47 -27.45
CA GLY A 42 -9.89 -1.53 -28.15
C GLY A 42 -9.12 -2.84 -27.93
N ILE A 43 -9.75 -3.87 -27.34
CA ILE A 43 -9.11 -5.15 -27.06
C ILE A 43 -9.19 -6.03 -28.30
N VAL A 44 -8.03 -6.41 -28.84
CA VAL A 44 -7.89 -7.48 -29.82
C VAL A 44 -8.16 -8.82 -29.13
N LEU A 45 -9.22 -9.52 -29.54
CA LEU A 45 -9.60 -10.80 -28.94
C LEU A 45 -8.75 -11.94 -29.49
N ASN A 46 -8.33 -12.86 -28.62
CA ASN A 46 -7.51 -14.01 -28.99
C ASN A 46 -8.26 -15.06 -29.82
N ASN A 47 -7.52 -16.01 -30.40
CA ASN A 47 -8.07 -17.23 -31.00
C ASN A 47 -7.54 -18.52 -30.36
N GLU A 48 -7.07 -18.47 -29.11
CA GLU A 48 -6.48 -19.59 -28.33
C GLU A 48 -7.37 -20.86 -28.19
N MET A 49 -8.59 -20.87 -28.73
CA MET A 49 -9.40 -22.09 -28.87
C MET A 49 -8.79 -23.08 -29.89
N ASP A 50 -7.96 -22.58 -30.81
CA ASP A 50 -7.10 -23.32 -31.75
C ASP A 50 -6.10 -24.25 -31.02
N ASP A 51 -5.57 -23.81 -29.87
CA ASP A 51 -4.64 -24.60 -29.06
C ASP A 51 -5.29 -25.88 -28.46
N PHE A 52 -6.61 -26.07 -28.57
CA PHE A 52 -7.31 -27.32 -28.19
C PHE A 52 -7.39 -28.33 -29.35
N SER A 53 -7.10 -29.60 -29.06
CA SER A 53 -7.20 -30.67 -30.06
C SER A 53 -8.65 -31.05 -30.36
N MET A 54 -9.02 -31.26 -31.63
CA MET A 54 -10.37 -31.66 -32.04
C MET A 54 -10.52 -33.18 -32.22
N PRO A 55 -11.62 -33.81 -31.75
CA PRO A 55 -11.74 -35.28 -31.73
C PRO A 55 -11.83 -35.98 -33.09
N SER A 56 -12.28 -35.27 -34.14
CA SER A 56 -12.63 -35.83 -35.45
C SER A 56 -11.63 -35.52 -36.56
N ASN A 57 -10.52 -34.84 -36.26
CA ASN A 57 -9.57 -34.43 -37.29
C ASN A 57 -8.66 -35.59 -37.72
N ASN A 58 -9.01 -36.22 -38.85
CA ASN A 58 -8.31 -37.37 -39.43
C ASN A 58 -7.67 -37.04 -40.80
N SER A 59 -7.57 -35.76 -41.18
CA SER A 59 -7.40 -35.36 -42.59
C SER A 59 -6.44 -34.19 -42.86
N SER A 60 -5.20 -34.28 -42.36
CA SER A 60 -4.00 -33.86 -43.12
C SER A 60 -2.74 -34.52 -42.53
N LYS A 61 -1.70 -34.72 -43.35
CA LYS A 61 -0.49 -35.48 -42.97
C LYS A 61 0.49 -34.72 -42.06
N ASP A 62 0.20 -33.45 -41.79
CA ASP A 62 1.16 -32.47 -41.25
C ASP A 62 0.75 -31.89 -39.88
N THR A 63 -0.17 -32.54 -39.17
CA THR A 63 -0.57 -32.17 -37.80
C THR A 63 -0.43 -33.34 -36.80
N PRO A 64 -0.11 -33.09 -35.51
CA PRO A 64 0.03 -34.16 -34.52
C PRO A 64 -1.31 -34.85 -34.20
N PRO A 65 -1.30 -36.14 -33.79
CA PRO A 65 -2.53 -36.89 -33.51
C PRO A 65 -3.30 -36.30 -32.31
N PRO A 66 -4.62 -36.09 -32.41
CA PRO A 66 -5.36 -35.23 -31.49
C PRO A 66 -5.46 -35.80 -30.07
N ALA A 67 -4.79 -35.15 -29.12
CA ALA A 67 -4.68 -35.62 -27.73
C ALA A 67 -5.99 -35.43 -26.93
N PRO A 68 -6.65 -36.50 -26.41
CA PRO A 68 -7.94 -36.40 -25.68
C PRO A 68 -7.88 -35.57 -24.40
N SER A 69 -6.70 -35.56 -23.80
CA SER A 69 -6.28 -34.70 -22.70
C SER A 69 -6.35 -33.21 -23.01
N ASN A 70 -6.26 -32.83 -24.28
CA ASN A 70 -6.34 -31.46 -24.79
C ASN A 70 -7.66 -31.17 -25.56
N PHE A 71 -8.69 -32.01 -25.43
CA PHE A 71 -10.00 -31.71 -26.05
C PHE A 71 -10.73 -30.57 -25.33
N VAL A 72 -11.36 -29.67 -26.10
CA VAL A 72 -12.09 -28.50 -25.58
C VAL A 72 -13.23 -28.93 -24.62
N ARG A 73 -13.33 -28.26 -23.46
CA ARG A 73 -14.40 -28.45 -22.46
C ARG A 73 -14.64 -27.16 -21.66
N PRO A 74 -15.86 -26.90 -21.13
CA PRO A 74 -16.13 -25.73 -20.30
C PRO A 74 -15.16 -25.58 -19.12
N GLY A 75 -14.68 -24.35 -18.87
CA GLY A 75 -13.77 -24.03 -17.76
C GLY A 75 -12.32 -24.56 -17.90
N LYS A 76 -12.05 -25.39 -18.91
CA LYS A 76 -10.72 -25.92 -19.22
C LYS A 76 -9.85 -24.86 -19.89
N ARG A 77 -8.52 -25.07 -19.90
CA ARG A 77 -7.56 -24.32 -20.72
C ARG A 77 -6.86 -25.28 -21.70
N PRO A 78 -6.44 -24.82 -22.88
CA PRO A 78 -5.61 -25.61 -23.77
C PRO A 78 -4.21 -25.80 -23.18
N LEU A 79 -3.39 -26.67 -23.77
CA LEU A 79 -1.94 -26.54 -23.56
C LEU A 79 -1.48 -25.21 -24.17
N SER A 80 -0.53 -24.54 -23.53
CA SER A 80 0.35 -23.60 -24.22
C SER A 80 1.81 -23.94 -23.93
N SER A 81 2.67 -23.67 -24.92
CA SER A 81 4.12 -23.84 -24.83
C SER A 81 4.83 -22.55 -24.36
N MET A 82 4.06 -21.54 -23.92
CA MET A 82 4.56 -20.38 -23.17
C MET A 82 5.35 -20.81 -21.93
N THR A 83 6.67 -20.56 -21.94
CA THR A 83 7.62 -21.00 -20.91
C THR A 83 8.34 -19.81 -20.24
N PRO A 84 7.63 -18.86 -19.60
CA PRO A 84 8.25 -17.81 -18.79
C PRO A 84 8.95 -18.46 -17.58
N THR A 85 10.26 -18.24 -17.46
CA THR A 85 11.15 -19.00 -16.59
C THR A 85 11.93 -18.07 -15.64
N ILE A 86 12.13 -18.49 -14.39
CA ILE A 86 12.99 -17.81 -13.42
C ILE A 86 13.99 -18.83 -12.89
N ILE A 87 15.28 -18.49 -12.93
CA ILE A 87 16.39 -19.37 -12.56
C ILE A 87 17.00 -18.83 -11.28
N LEU A 88 17.05 -19.68 -10.26
CA LEU A 88 17.71 -19.39 -8.99
C LEU A 88 19.01 -20.20 -8.88
N LYS A 89 20.00 -19.64 -8.18
CA LYS A 89 21.20 -20.35 -7.68
C LYS A 89 21.28 -20.05 -6.20
N ASP A 90 21.35 -21.08 -5.36
CA ASP A 90 21.41 -20.95 -3.89
C ASP A 90 20.26 -20.06 -3.34
N GLU A 91 19.04 -20.33 -3.81
CA GLU A 91 17.78 -19.57 -3.66
C GLU A 91 17.81 -18.08 -4.09
N LYS A 92 18.96 -17.55 -4.51
CA LYS A 92 19.10 -16.19 -5.02
C LYS A 92 18.80 -16.15 -6.52
N LEU A 93 18.20 -15.07 -6.99
CA LEU A 93 17.97 -14.88 -8.43
C LEU A 93 19.28 -14.95 -9.20
N LYS A 94 19.36 -15.86 -10.18
CA LYS A 94 20.49 -16.02 -11.11
C LYS A 94 20.14 -15.52 -12.51
N ALA A 95 18.93 -15.78 -13.02
CA ALA A 95 18.43 -15.17 -14.26
C ALA A 95 16.89 -15.19 -14.41
N VAL A 96 16.39 -14.40 -15.37
CA VAL A 96 15.00 -14.37 -15.83
C VAL A 96 14.95 -14.64 -17.33
N VAL A 97 14.27 -15.73 -17.61
CA VAL A 97 13.96 -16.42 -18.87
C VAL A 97 12.65 -16.08 -19.58
N GLY A 98 12.62 -15.83 -20.88
CA GLY A 98 11.56 -16.45 -21.68
C GLY A 98 11.49 -15.99 -23.12
N ALA A 99 10.91 -16.85 -23.95
CA ALA A 99 10.59 -16.54 -25.32
C ALA A 99 9.12 -16.13 -25.52
N SER A 100 8.90 -15.26 -26.51
CA SER A 100 7.58 -15.10 -27.11
C SER A 100 7.31 -16.24 -28.09
N GLY A 101 6.05 -16.42 -28.49
CA GLY A 101 5.63 -17.02 -29.76
C GLY A 101 5.08 -18.42 -29.78
N GLY A 102 4.01 -18.68 -29.02
CA GLY A 102 3.35 -19.98 -28.91
C GLY A 102 4.23 -21.08 -28.30
N ALA A 103 5.27 -21.48 -29.00
CA ALA A 103 5.31 -22.80 -29.61
C ALA A 103 6.75 -23.36 -29.58
N ASN A 104 7.58 -22.99 -30.56
CA ASN A 104 9.03 -23.14 -30.52
C ASN A 104 9.68 -22.20 -29.46
N ILE A 105 8.85 -21.58 -28.59
CA ILE A 105 9.23 -20.99 -27.30
C ILE A 105 10.07 -21.97 -26.51
N ILE A 106 9.64 -23.22 -26.36
CA ILE A 106 10.30 -24.21 -25.49
C ILE A 106 11.75 -24.37 -25.93
N ALA A 107 11.95 -24.78 -27.18
CA ALA A 107 13.28 -25.00 -27.72
C ALA A 107 14.12 -23.70 -27.81
N GLY A 108 13.53 -22.53 -28.08
CA GLY A 108 14.25 -21.25 -28.05
C GLY A 108 14.74 -20.88 -26.64
N THR A 109 13.84 -20.94 -25.66
CA THR A 109 14.10 -20.66 -24.25
C THR A 109 15.15 -21.61 -23.69
N THR A 110 15.02 -22.91 -23.96
CA THR A 110 15.97 -23.94 -23.51
C THR A 110 17.35 -23.77 -24.16
N GLN A 111 17.43 -23.44 -25.45
CA GLN A 111 18.72 -23.20 -26.11
C GLN A 111 19.43 -21.97 -25.51
N VAL A 112 18.75 -20.85 -25.28
CA VAL A 112 19.36 -19.68 -24.61
C VAL A 112 19.92 -20.02 -23.22
N LEU A 113 19.21 -20.85 -22.44
CA LEU A 113 19.70 -21.31 -21.14
C LEU A 113 20.92 -22.24 -21.24
N LEU A 114 20.92 -23.20 -22.16
CA LEU A 114 22.07 -24.07 -22.41
C LEU A 114 23.30 -23.27 -22.83
N ASN A 115 23.13 -22.31 -23.74
CA ASN A 115 24.21 -21.47 -24.23
C ASN A 115 24.86 -20.66 -23.10
N HIS A 116 24.05 -20.04 -22.23
CA HIS A 116 24.58 -19.25 -21.13
C HIS A 116 25.16 -20.10 -19.99
N PHE A 117 24.40 -21.08 -19.52
CA PHE A 117 24.73 -21.79 -18.27
C PHE A 117 25.54 -23.08 -18.47
N ALA A 118 25.43 -23.75 -19.61
CA ALA A 118 26.16 -24.99 -19.89
C ALA A 118 27.34 -24.78 -20.86
N LEU A 119 27.24 -23.83 -21.80
CA LEU A 119 28.31 -23.50 -22.75
C LEU A 119 29.09 -22.22 -22.38
N GLY A 120 28.71 -21.53 -21.30
CA GLY A 120 29.45 -20.40 -20.74
C GLY A 120 29.48 -19.14 -21.61
N MET A 121 28.59 -19.04 -22.60
CA MET A 121 28.50 -17.86 -23.47
C MET A 121 28.01 -16.66 -22.67
N ASP A 122 28.44 -15.44 -23.02
CA ASP A 122 27.93 -14.23 -22.34
C ASP A 122 26.41 -14.06 -22.58
N PRO A 123 25.69 -13.25 -21.77
CA PRO A 123 24.23 -13.16 -21.85
C PRO A 123 23.71 -12.73 -23.22
N LEU A 124 24.48 -11.93 -23.98
CA LEU A 124 24.10 -11.51 -25.32
C LEU A 124 24.36 -12.62 -26.32
N SER A 125 25.60 -13.14 -26.41
CA SER A 125 25.93 -14.26 -27.32
C SER A 125 24.98 -15.45 -27.13
N SER A 126 24.52 -15.69 -25.90
CA SER A 126 23.57 -16.75 -25.55
C SER A 126 22.19 -16.58 -26.20
N VAL A 127 21.67 -15.35 -26.20
CA VAL A 127 20.44 -14.96 -26.91
C VAL A 127 20.70 -14.98 -28.42
N MET A 128 21.87 -14.50 -28.83
CA MET A 128 22.34 -14.45 -30.22
C MET A 128 22.81 -15.82 -30.76
N ALA A 129 22.55 -16.95 -30.12
CA ALA A 129 22.88 -18.25 -30.73
C ALA A 129 21.88 -18.71 -31.83
N PRO A 130 22.32 -19.49 -32.86
CA PRO A 130 21.49 -20.06 -33.91
C PRO A 130 20.96 -21.44 -33.49
N ARG A 131 19.75 -21.81 -33.93
CA ARG A 131 18.94 -22.79 -33.19
C ARG A 131 18.18 -23.77 -34.09
N VAL A 132 17.74 -24.89 -33.50
CA VAL A 132 17.01 -25.98 -34.18
C VAL A 132 15.73 -26.42 -33.45
N TYR A 133 14.80 -27.02 -34.20
CA TYR A 133 13.39 -27.23 -33.84
C TYR A 133 12.81 -28.50 -34.47
N HIS A 134 11.85 -29.14 -33.81
CA HIS A 134 11.19 -30.35 -34.29
C HIS A 134 9.85 -30.54 -33.55
N GLN A 135 8.80 -31.00 -34.23
CA GLN A 135 7.45 -31.10 -33.66
C GLN A 135 6.72 -32.44 -33.91
N LEU A 136 7.49 -33.51 -34.09
CA LEU A 136 7.02 -34.88 -34.37
C LEU A 136 6.34 -35.08 -35.74
N ILE A 137 5.32 -34.29 -36.08
CA ILE A 137 4.62 -34.35 -37.38
C ILE A 137 4.60 -32.96 -38.05
N PRO A 138 5.05 -32.83 -39.32
CA PRO A 138 5.85 -33.81 -40.05
C PRO A 138 7.21 -34.03 -39.34
N ASN A 139 7.81 -35.21 -39.51
CA ASN A 139 9.04 -35.62 -38.80
C ASN A 139 10.30 -34.96 -39.40
N VAL A 140 10.40 -33.64 -39.29
CA VAL A 140 11.47 -32.82 -39.87
C VAL A 140 12.07 -31.88 -38.82
N VAL A 141 13.39 -31.74 -38.84
CA VAL A 141 14.09 -30.74 -38.04
C VAL A 141 14.09 -29.41 -38.82
N LYS A 142 13.35 -28.43 -38.34
CA LYS A 142 13.44 -27.04 -38.82
C LYS A 142 14.70 -26.42 -38.23
N TYR A 143 15.64 -25.98 -39.07
CA TYR A 143 16.90 -25.35 -38.65
C TYR A 143 16.96 -23.91 -39.15
N GLU A 144 17.46 -22.96 -38.38
CA GLU A 144 17.48 -21.58 -38.83
C GLU A 144 18.54 -21.32 -39.95
N ASN A 145 18.12 -20.82 -41.12
CA ASN A 145 18.97 -20.14 -42.13
C ASN A 145 18.13 -19.15 -42.99
N SER A 146 17.98 -17.90 -42.55
CA SER A 146 17.13 -16.87 -43.19
C SER A 146 17.49 -15.44 -42.73
N THR A 147 16.75 -14.41 -43.17
CA THR A 147 16.99 -12.94 -42.95
C THR A 147 16.20 -12.34 -41.78
N SER A 148 16.73 -11.27 -41.14
CA SER A 148 16.01 -10.48 -40.12
C SER A 148 15.62 -9.06 -40.56
N VAL A 149 14.70 -8.40 -39.84
CA VAL A 149 14.18 -7.05 -40.20
C VAL A 149 14.78 -5.88 -39.42
N ILE A 150 15.76 -6.13 -38.55
CA ILE A 150 16.88 -5.18 -38.53
C ILE A 150 17.92 -5.67 -39.56
N GLY A 151 18.34 -6.95 -39.55
CA GLY A 151 18.89 -7.63 -40.75
C GLY A 151 20.35 -8.11 -40.77
N ASP A 152 21.12 -7.91 -39.68
CA ASP A 152 22.39 -8.59 -39.33
C ASP A 152 22.26 -10.12 -39.43
N HIS A 153 23.29 -11.02 -39.50
CA HIS A 153 23.12 -12.47 -39.86
C HIS A 153 23.41 -13.55 -38.81
N PHE A 154 22.65 -14.68 -38.72
CA PHE A 154 23.10 -15.98 -38.12
C PHE A 154 22.87 -17.12 -39.12
N GLU A 155 23.47 -18.29 -38.86
CA GLU A 155 23.19 -19.56 -39.54
C GLU A 155 23.35 -20.75 -38.56
N VAL A 156 22.49 -21.78 -38.64
CA VAL A 156 22.84 -23.11 -38.11
C VAL A 156 23.89 -23.73 -39.04
N PRO A 157 25.15 -23.93 -38.58
CA PRO A 157 26.25 -24.20 -39.48
C PRO A 157 25.99 -25.39 -40.40
N GLU A 158 26.32 -25.24 -41.68
CA GLU A 158 26.20 -26.34 -42.64
C GLU A 158 27.08 -27.54 -42.20
N THR A 159 28.14 -27.28 -41.40
CA THR A 159 28.99 -28.21 -40.61
C THR A 159 28.32 -28.96 -39.47
N ILE A 160 27.07 -28.63 -39.12
CA ILE A 160 26.17 -29.48 -38.33
C ILE A 160 25.22 -30.23 -39.26
N ARG A 161 24.60 -29.53 -40.24
CA ARG A 161 23.49 -30.02 -41.08
C ARG A 161 23.68 -31.40 -41.74
N LYS A 162 24.73 -31.64 -42.56
CA LYS A 162 24.97 -32.99 -43.15
C LYS A 162 25.19 -34.14 -42.14
N ASP A 163 25.44 -33.86 -40.86
CA ASP A 163 25.61 -34.92 -39.84
C ASP A 163 24.28 -35.29 -39.17
N LEU A 164 23.40 -34.31 -38.95
CA LEU A 164 21.99 -34.58 -38.65
C LEU A 164 21.35 -35.41 -39.79
N GLN A 165 21.65 -35.09 -41.06
CA GLN A 165 21.20 -35.89 -42.20
C GLN A 165 21.82 -37.31 -42.23
N LYS A 166 23.12 -37.48 -41.92
CA LYS A 166 23.74 -38.81 -41.76
C LYS A 166 23.10 -39.62 -40.62
N LYS A 167 22.58 -38.96 -39.59
CA LYS A 167 21.81 -39.56 -38.49
C LYS A 167 20.32 -39.80 -38.83
N GLY A 168 19.92 -39.56 -40.08
CA GLY A 168 18.55 -39.79 -40.56
C GLY A 168 17.57 -38.63 -40.35
N HIS A 169 17.99 -37.49 -39.79
CA HIS A 169 17.10 -36.34 -39.66
C HIS A 169 16.83 -35.69 -41.02
N ILE A 170 15.57 -35.69 -41.44
CA ILE A 170 15.09 -34.85 -42.53
C ILE A 170 15.18 -33.39 -42.07
N LEU A 171 15.92 -32.56 -42.80
CA LEU A 171 16.11 -31.15 -42.48
C LEU A 171 15.23 -30.27 -43.35
N LEU A 172 14.51 -29.32 -42.73
CA LEU A 172 13.74 -28.30 -43.44
C LEU A 172 14.34 -26.91 -43.14
N GLN A 173 14.58 -26.13 -44.19
CA GLN A 173 15.21 -24.81 -44.02
C GLN A 173 14.28 -23.86 -43.30
N GLY A 174 14.82 -23.25 -42.26
CA GLY A 174 14.10 -22.40 -41.35
C GLY A 174 14.23 -20.90 -41.66
N PRO A 175 13.10 -20.16 -41.67
CA PRO A 175 12.46 -19.85 -40.39
C PRO A 175 13.43 -19.49 -39.22
N ALA A 176 13.28 -18.30 -38.57
CA ALA A 176 13.92 -17.77 -37.31
C ALA A 176 13.38 -16.61 -36.27
N SER A 177 12.17 -15.98 -36.26
CA SER A 177 11.73 -14.70 -35.50
C SER A 177 11.33 -14.78 -34.05
N LEU A 178 10.16 -15.34 -33.75
CA LEU A 178 9.99 -16.73 -34.10
C LEU A 178 11.20 -17.48 -33.52
N SER A 179 11.54 -17.22 -32.26
CA SER A 179 12.79 -17.49 -31.56
C SER A 179 13.06 -16.41 -30.47
N VAL A 180 12.46 -15.19 -30.55
CA VAL A 180 12.69 -14.07 -29.60
C VAL A 180 12.70 -14.55 -28.16
N SER A 181 13.82 -14.31 -27.47
CA SER A 181 14.02 -14.56 -26.04
C SER A 181 14.48 -13.29 -25.31
N GLN A 182 13.73 -12.82 -24.31
CA GLN A 182 14.22 -11.76 -23.41
C GLN A 182 14.94 -12.43 -22.25
N PHE A 183 16.12 -11.94 -21.89
CA PHE A 183 16.98 -12.58 -20.88
C PHE A 183 17.57 -11.54 -19.95
N ILE A 184 17.46 -11.73 -18.63
CA ILE A 184 18.15 -10.90 -17.64
C ILE A 184 18.97 -11.78 -16.72
N VAL A 185 20.28 -11.63 -16.72
CA VAL A 185 21.22 -12.38 -15.87
C VAL A 185 21.67 -11.52 -14.69
N HIS A 186 21.73 -12.12 -13.51
CA HIS A 186 22.37 -11.56 -12.32
C HIS A 186 23.78 -12.13 -12.21
N ASN A 187 24.80 -11.27 -12.40
CA ASN A 187 26.18 -11.71 -12.44
C ASN A 187 26.76 -11.88 -11.01
N LEU A 188 26.43 -13.01 -10.40
CA LEU A 188 26.83 -13.40 -9.04
C LEU A 188 28.27 -13.92 -8.92
N ASP A 189 28.89 -14.37 -10.02
CA ASP A 189 30.09 -15.22 -10.00
C ASP A 189 31.37 -14.55 -10.56
N GLY A 190 31.38 -13.21 -10.69
CA GLY A 190 32.64 -12.45 -10.67
C GLY A 190 33.44 -12.29 -11.97
N LEU A 191 32.79 -12.11 -13.13
CA LEU A 191 33.47 -11.58 -14.33
C LEU A 191 33.02 -10.14 -14.63
N LYS A 192 33.82 -9.18 -14.14
CA LYS A 192 33.77 -7.71 -14.37
C LYS A 192 32.51 -6.92 -13.98
N GLY A 193 31.47 -7.54 -13.40
CA GLY A 193 30.30 -6.82 -12.86
C GLY A 193 29.95 -7.24 -11.43
N ASN A 194 29.98 -6.30 -10.48
CA ASN A 194 29.74 -6.55 -9.05
C ASN A 194 28.24 -6.72 -8.74
N GLY A 195 27.70 -7.94 -8.92
CA GLY A 195 26.29 -8.23 -8.66
C GLY A 195 25.33 -7.47 -9.58
N GLU A 196 25.79 -7.10 -10.77
CA GLU A 196 25.01 -6.31 -11.72
C GLU A 196 23.95 -7.16 -12.44
N LEU A 197 22.97 -6.48 -13.06
CA LEU A 197 21.95 -7.09 -13.91
C LEU A 197 22.30 -6.81 -15.37
N VAL A 198 22.61 -7.86 -16.13
CA VAL A 198 22.80 -7.77 -17.59
C VAL A 198 21.47 -8.14 -18.23
N ALA A 199 20.77 -7.15 -18.77
CA ALA A 199 19.53 -7.33 -19.50
C ALA A 199 19.80 -7.36 -21.01
N VAL A 200 19.21 -8.34 -21.70
CA VAL A 200 19.33 -8.57 -23.13
C VAL A 200 17.95 -8.78 -23.71
N SER A 201 17.66 -8.08 -24.80
CA SER A 201 16.48 -8.30 -25.63
C SER A 201 16.92 -8.89 -26.95
N ASP A 202 16.22 -9.92 -27.41
CA ASP A 202 16.49 -10.51 -28.71
C ASP A 202 16.20 -9.48 -29.83
N PRO A 203 17.22 -9.00 -30.57
CA PRO A 203 17.02 -8.02 -31.64
C PRO A 203 16.21 -8.61 -32.80
N ARG A 204 15.95 -9.94 -32.76
CA ARG A 204 14.93 -10.74 -33.45
C ARG A 204 13.55 -10.11 -33.70
N LYS A 205 13.14 -9.06 -32.97
CA LYS A 205 11.96 -8.23 -33.32
C LYS A 205 12.22 -6.71 -33.35
N GLY A 206 13.46 -6.28 -33.17
CA GLY A 206 13.78 -4.87 -32.84
C GLY A 206 13.50 -4.54 -31.38
N GLY A 207 13.55 -5.54 -30.49
CA GLY A 207 13.47 -5.33 -29.03
C GLY A 207 14.82 -4.94 -28.46
N PHE A 208 14.84 -4.03 -27.49
CA PHE A 208 16.05 -3.53 -26.82
C PHE A 208 15.86 -3.50 -25.29
N PRO A 209 16.89 -3.83 -24.49
CA PRO A 209 16.79 -3.85 -23.03
C PRO A 209 16.87 -2.43 -22.46
N ALA A 210 16.26 -2.21 -21.28
CA ALA A 210 16.23 -0.90 -20.62
C ALA A 210 16.39 -1.01 -19.09
N GLY A 211 17.03 -0.02 -18.46
CA GLY A 211 17.22 0.02 -17.00
C GLY A 211 17.63 1.40 -16.47
N PRO A 212 17.39 1.71 -15.18
CA PRO A 212 17.50 3.07 -14.62
C PRO A 212 18.94 3.58 -14.39
N SER A 213 19.95 2.76 -14.66
CA SER A 213 21.38 3.09 -14.55
C SER A 213 22.18 2.39 -15.65
N SER A 214 21.59 2.25 -16.83
CA SER A 214 22.19 1.54 -17.97
C SER A 214 23.39 2.30 -18.53
N ARG A 215 24.61 1.79 -18.28
CA ARG A 215 25.71 1.96 -19.23
C ARG A 215 25.34 1.19 -20.49
N VAL A 216 24.78 1.88 -21.47
CA VAL A 216 24.55 1.31 -22.80
C VAL A 216 25.92 1.14 -23.46
N THR A 217 26.48 -0.06 -23.41
CA THR A 217 27.56 -0.46 -24.32
C THR A 217 27.01 -0.41 -25.74
N THR A 218 27.31 0.66 -26.45
CA THR A 218 26.92 0.87 -27.85
C THR A 218 27.52 -0.22 -28.72
N GLN A 219 26.66 -1.10 -29.23
CA GLN A 219 27.11 -2.24 -30.03
C GLN A 219 26.76 -2.05 -31.50
N LYS A 220 27.54 -2.72 -32.37
CA LYS A 220 27.05 -3.03 -33.70
C LYS A 220 25.84 -3.95 -33.60
N LEU A 221 24.87 -3.68 -34.46
CA LEU A 221 23.68 -4.47 -34.65
C LEU A 221 23.53 -4.46 -36.17
N GLY A 222 24.14 -5.46 -36.81
CA GLY A 222 24.42 -5.51 -38.25
C GLY A 222 25.89 -5.73 -38.63
N ASN A 223 26.07 -6.01 -39.91
CA ASN A 223 27.07 -5.31 -40.74
C ASN A 223 27.00 -3.78 -40.58
N PHE A 224 25.88 -3.25 -40.10
CA PHE A 224 25.62 -1.85 -39.76
C PHE A 224 25.59 -1.68 -38.19
N ILE A 225 25.03 -0.62 -37.60
CA ILE A 225 25.29 -0.22 -36.19
C ILE A 225 24.03 0.32 -35.52
N LEU A 226 23.74 0.00 -34.24
CA LEU A 226 22.67 0.67 -33.48
C LEU A 226 23.07 1.08 -32.05
N VAL A 227 23.03 2.32 -31.58
CA VAL A 227 22.60 3.63 -32.10
C VAL A 227 21.33 3.72 -32.99
N ASN A 228 20.37 2.79 -32.94
CA ASN A 228 19.05 2.73 -33.64
C ASN A 228 19.05 2.65 -35.21
N GLY A 229 18.20 1.79 -35.84
CA GLY A 229 18.12 1.67 -37.32
C GLY A 229 18.00 0.24 -37.92
N ILE A 230 18.92 -0.14 -38.83
CA ILE A 230 18.86 -1.29 -39.78
C ILE A 230 20.25 -1.99 -39.94
N SER A 231 20.32 -3.21 -40.53
CA SER A 231 21.44 -4.19 -40.34
C SER A 231 21.59 -5.26 -41.50
N PHE A 232 22.75 -5.94 -41.72
CA PHE A 232 23.05 -6.83 -42.90
C PHE A 232 24.05 -8.05 -42.62
N ALA A 233 24.13 -9.23 -43.34
CA ALA A 233 25.26 -10.29 -43.40
C ALA A 233 24.97 -11.73 -44.09
N LEU A 234 25.90 -12.76 -44.13
CA LEU A 234 25.94 -14.05 -44.99
C LEU A 234 26.73 -15.39 -44.49
N PRO A 235 26.61 -16.64 -45.10
CA PRO A 235 26.84 -18.06 -44.53
C PRO A 235 28.02 -19.06 -44.99
N SER A 236 27.97 -20.43 -44.75
CA SER A 236 29.11 -21.48 -44.68
C SER A 236 28.97 -22.96 -45.29
N HIS A 237 29.95 -23.93 -45.15
CA HIS A 237 29.92 -25.38 -45.69
C HIS A 237 30.74 -26.56 -44.99
N LYS A 238 30.56 -27.90 -45.30
CA LYS A 238 31.17 -29.12 -44.62
C LYS A 238 32.51 -29.76 -45.12
N GLY A 239 33.49 -29.84 -44.22
CA GLY A 239 34.64 -30.78 -44.17
C GLY A 239 35.08 -31.00 -42.70
N ALA A 240 36.04 -31.89 -42.41
CA ALA A 240 36.44 -32.18 -41.02
C ALA A 240 37.27 -31.05 -40.38
N TRP A 241 36.82 -30.51 -39.24
CA TRP A 241 37.56 -29.48 -38.50
C TRP A 241 37.47 -29.66 -36.98
N LYS A 242 38.65 -29.67 -36.34
CA LYS A 242 38.79 -29.33 -34.91
C LYS A 242 38.50 -27.83 -34.75
N SER A 243 37.74 -27.47 -33.71
CA SER A 243 37.66 -26.12 -33.10
C SER A 243 37.85 -24.89 -34.02
N VAL A 244 36.76 -24.23 -34.42
CA VAL A 244 36.79 -22.90 -35.06
C VAL A 244 35.85 -21.95 -34.31
N ARG A 245 36.35 -20.79 -33.85
CA ARG A 245 35.54 -19.64 -33.39
C ARG A 245 35.06 -18.86 -34.62
N LEU A 246 33.89 -18.18 -34.59
CA LEU A 246 33.64 -16.93 -35.36
C LEU A 246 32.30 -16.21 -35.04
N ASN A 247 32.44 -14.96 -34.58
CA ASN A 247 31.68 -13.71 -34.84
C ASN A 247 30.14 -13.54 -34.69
N GLU A 248 29.76 -12.38 -34.14
CA GLU A 248 28.36 -11.96 -33.87
C GLU A 248 27.53 -11.59 -35.11
N ALA A 249 28.18 -11.20 -36.22
CA ALA A 249 27.48 -10.97 -37.49
C ALA A 249 27.15 -12.28 -38.24
N LEU A 250 27.51 -13.44 -37.66
CA LEU A 250 26.90 -14.74 -37.92
C LEU A 250 26.04 -15.21 -36.71
N LEU A 251 25.51 -14.25 -35.92
CA LEU A 251 24.59 -14.39 -34.81
C LEU A 251 23.36 -13.41 -34.76
N SER A 252 22.85 -12.77 -35.84
CA SER A 252 21.67 -11.84 -35.81
C SER A 252 20.57 -11.79 -37.00
N LYS A 253 20.58 -12.64 -38.08
CA LYS A 253 19.55 -12.75 -39.22
C LYS A 253 18.59 -13.92 -39.07
N VAL A 254 19.14 -15.07 -38.70
CA VAL A 254 18.49 -16.25 -38.13
C VAL A 254 17.79 -15.83 -36.83
N ALA A 255 16.85 -14.95 -37.10
CA ALA A 255 16.19 -14.05 -36.24
C ALA A 255 14.83 -13.62 -36.80
N ARG A 256 14.32 -14.19 -37.92
CA ARG A 256 12.99 -13.75 -38.46
C ARG A 256 12.01 -14.69 -39.26
N ARG A 257 11.86 -16.02 -38.94
CA ARG A 257 10.66 -17.01 -39.07
C ARG A 257 10.44 -18.51 -38.36
N ILE A 258 11.04 -19.17 -37.29
CA ILE A 258 10.56 -20.53 -36.65
C ILE A 258 9.47 -20.63 -35.52
N MET A 259 9.47 -19.83 -34.45
CA MET A 259 8.44 -19.63 -33.38
C MET A 259 7.10 -20.36 -33.55
N THR A 260 6.39 -20.00 -34.63
CA THR A 260 4.95 -20.20 -34.92
C THR A 260 4.58 -21.64 -35.26
N ASP A 261 4.52 -22.52 -34.25
CA ASP A 261 4.29 -23.95 -34.49
C ASP A 261 3.86 -24.77 -33.23
N GLN A 262 4.77 -25.35 -32.42
CA GLN A 262 4.52 -26.27 -31.26
C GLN A 262 3.60 -25.86 -30.07
N ASN A 263 2.53 -25.08 -30.22
CA ASN A 263 1.71 -24.59 -29.09
C ASN A 263 0.53 -25.55 -28.75
N CYS A 264 0.76 -26.85 -28.50
CA CYS A 264 -0.36 -27.83 -28.36
C CYS A 264 -0.06 -29.17 -27.62
N MET A 265 -1.11 -29.79 -27.03
CA MET A 265 -1.28 -31.20 -26.55
C MET A 265 -0.83 -31.61 -25.11
N LEU A 266 -1.48 -32.61 -24.46
CA LEU A 266 -1.57 -32.69 -22.97
C LEU A 266 -1.60 -34.12 -22.32
N SER A 267 -1.78 -34.19 -20.98
CA SER A 267 -1.69 -35.30 -19.96
C SER A 267 -2.20 -36.75 -20.18
N LYS A 268 -1.80 -37.70 -19.29
CA LYS A 268 -2.60 -38.76 -18.58
C LYS A 268 -1.72 -39.64 -17.63
N VAL A 269 -2.28 -40.69 -16.97
CA VAL A 269 -1.71 -41.73 -16.00
C VAL A 269 -2.24 -41.63 -14.54
N LEU A 270 -2.28 -42.75 -13.76
CA LEU A 270 -2.97 -42.97 -12.45
C LEU A 270 -2.34 -44.12 -11.57
N SER A 271 -2.86 -44.33 -10.34
CA SER A 271 -2.75 -45.52 -9.40
C SER A 271 -1.44 -45.75 -8.58
N ALA A 272 -1.35 -46.58 -7.50
CA ALA A 272 -2.22 -46.86 -6.32
C ALA A 272 -1.55 -47.77 -5.22
N GLN A 273 -1.99 -47.65 -3.94
CA GLN A 273 -2.13 -48.69 -2.85
C GLN A 273 -0.96 -49.30 -1.97
N TYR A 274 -1.31 -49.48 -0.67
CA TYR A 274 -0.95 -50.51 0.36
C TYR A 274 0.28 -50.48 1.35
N CYS A 275 -0.03 -50.90 2.61
CA CYS A 275 0.78 -51.45 3.74
C CYS A 275 1.85 -50.60 4.51
N SER A 276 2.27 -50.88 5.77
CA SER A 276 1.60 -51.33 7.03
C SER A 276 2.59 -51.39 8.24
N HIS A 277 2.11 -51.30 9.50
CA HIS A 277 2.77 -51.63 10.80
C HIS A 277 3.85 -50.72 11.46
N THR A 278 3.43 -49.99 12.52
CA THR A 278 3.82 -50.07 13.98
C THR A 278 5.17 -50.71 14.44
N PRO A 279 5.72 -50.35 15.64
CA PRO A 279 6.03 -49.03 16.24
C PRO A 279 7.36 -49.03 17.09
N PHE A 280 7.52 -48.05 18.00
CA PHE A 280 8.29 -48.05 19.28
C PHE A 280 9.71 -47.42 19.42
N GLU A 281 9.81 -46.60 20.47
CA GLU A 281 10.94 -46.26 21.36
C GLU A 281 12.20 -45.48 20.92
N SER A 282 13.09 -45.26 21.90
CA SER A 282 13.98 -44.10 22.06
C SER A 282 15.31 -44.47 22.72
N VAL A 283 16.30 -43.56 22.70
CA VAL A 283 17.28 -43.24 23.78
C VAL A 283 18.55 -42.54 23.20
N ASN A 284 19.08 -41.56 23.93
CA ASN A 284 20.41 -40.95 23.67
C ASN A 284 21.54 -41.87 24.17
N PRO A 285 22.74 -41.81 23.57
CA PRO A 285 23.87 -41.45 24.43
C PRO A 285 24.90 -40.48 23.80
N LYS A 286 25.75 -39.94 24.69
CA LYS A 286 26.97 -39.19 24.37
C LYS A 286 28.08 -40.15 23.88
N PRO A 287 29.17 -39.59 23.33
CA PRO A 287 30.51 -40.08 23.65
C PRO A 287 31.40 -38.99 24.30
N SER A 288 32.61 -39.37 24.71
CA SER A 288 33.51 -38.55 25.53
C SER A 288 34.98 -38.97 25.37
N TYR A 289 35.91 -38.01 25.45
CA TYR A 289 37.38 -38.23 25.55
C TYR A 289 38.03 -38.98 24.37
N SER A 290 39.35 -39.04 24.19
CA SER A 290 40.47 -38.11 24.46
C SER A 290 41.70 -38.63 23.71
N TRP A 291 42.64 -37.76 23.33
CA TRP A 291 44.06 -38.14 23.13
C TRP A 291 44.98 -36.94 23.40
N VAL A 292 46.21 -37.22 23.83
CA VAL A 292 47.19 -36.25 24.37
C VAL A 292 48.55 -36.47 23.71
N TRP A 293 49.29 -35.40 23.43
CA TRP A 293 50.75 -35.43 23.27
C TRP A 293 51.40 -34.19 23.94
N LYS A 294 52.70 -34.29 24.26
CA LYS A 294 53.43 -33.38 25.19
C LYS A 294 54.37 -32.40 24.44
N GLY A 295 54.64 -31.23 25.03
CA GLY A 295 55.62 -30.25 24.53
C GLY A 295 56.13 -29.31 25.64
N ILE A 296 57.45 -29.27 25.85
CA ILE A 296 58.20 -28.80 27.03
C ILE A 296 58.22 -27.26 27.26
N LEU A 297 58.50 -26.89 28.52
CA LEU A 297 58.80 -25.57 29.14
C LEU A 297 59.94 -24.74 28.45
N PRO A 298 60.10 -23.40 28.69
CA PRO A 298 60.38 -22.81 30.02
C PRO A 298 59.75 -21.45 30.39
N VAL A 299 59.99 -21.05 31.65
CA VAL A 299 59.49 -19.84 32.35
C VAL A 299 60.36 -18.61 32.06
N THR A 300 59.77 -17.43 31.81
CA THR A 300 60.44 -16.11 32.04
C THR A 300 59.53 -14.85 32.06
N THR A 301 58.20 -14.94 31.95
CA THR A 301 57.34 -13.73 31.71
C THR A 301 56.20 -13.48 32.70
N LEU A 302 56.03 -14.28 33.77
CA LEU A 302 54.90 -14.16 34.71
C LEU A 302 55.11 -13.19 35.90
N MET A 303 55.91 -12.11 35.72
CA MET A 303 56.20 -11.17 36.81
C MET A 303 56.15 -9.67 36.45
N LEU A 304 55.67 -9.32 35.25
CA LEU A 304 55.56 -7.92 34.80
C LEU A 304 54.11 -7.39 34.70
N TRP A 305 53.10 -8.26 34.83
CA TRP A 305 51.69 -7.90 34.64
C TRP A 305 50.89 -7.67 35.94
N ILE A 306 51.42 -8.09 37.09
CA ILE A 306 50.74 -7.96 38.40
C ILE A 306 51.04 -6.59 39.05
N THR A 307 52.22 -6.01 38.80
CA THR A 307 52.64 -4.70 39.34
C THR A 307 51.94 -3.52 38.68
N VAL A 308 51.59 -3.61 37.38
CA VAL A 308 50.88 -2.54 36.66
C VAL A 308 49.41 -2.43 37.10
N ALA A 309 48.78 -3.55 37.45
CA ALA A 309 47.37 -3.59 37.85
C ALA A 309 47.09 -2.96 39.24
N LEU A 310 48.08 -2.94 40.14
CA LEU A 310 47.92 -2.45 41.52
C LEU A 310 48.22 -0.96 41.71
N LEU A 311 48.94 -0.33 40.76
CA LEU A 311 49.31 1.10 40.86
C LEU A 311 48.25 2.08 40.36
N PHE A 312 47.21 1.61 39.66
CA PHE A 312 46.12 2.46 39.15
C PHE A 312 44.98 2.73 40.16
N PHE A 313 45.05 2.16 41.37
CA PHE A 313 43.94 2.15 42.33
C PHE A 313 44.05 3.14 43.51
N LEU A 314 45.09 3.99 43.55
CA LEU A 314 45.43 4.77 44.75
C LEU A 314 45.59 6.30 44.59
N VAL A 315 45.33 6.89 43.41
CA VAL A 315 45.41 8.37 43.24
C VAL A 315 44.29 8.94 42.36
N SER A 316 43.20 9.39 42.97
CA SER A 316 42.37 10.54 42.53
C SER A 316 41.35 10.94 43.62
N PRO A 317 40.91 12.22 43.68
CA PRO A 317 40.20 12.78 44.84
C PRO A 317 38.68 12.54 44.82
N ALA A 318 38.04 12.80 45.97
CA ALA A 318 36.59 12.65 46.16
C ALA A 318 35.81 13.93 45.78
N THR A 319 34.77 13.77 44.97
CA THR A 319 33.68 14.76 44.78
C THR A 319 32.36 14.07 44.51
N SER A 320 31.30 14.49 45.23
CA SER A 320 29.86 14.38 44.92
C SER A 320 29.28 13.04 44.42
N THR A 321 28.31 12.52 45.18
CA THR A 321 27.40 11.45 44.75
C THR A 321 26.46 11.91 43.63
N GLU A 322 26.53 11.26 42.45
CA GLU A 322 25.43 11.20 41.49
C GLU A 322 24.89 9.76 41.43
N ASP A 323 23.58 9.58 41.63
CA ASP A 323 22.95 8.27 41.54
C ASP A 323 22.93 7.77 40.09
N GLY A 324 23.47 6.56 39.88
CA GLY A 324 23.76 6.01 38.56
C GLY A 324 22.53 5.65 37.72
N ALA A 325 21.95 6.64 37.03
CA ALA A 325 20.81 6.49 36.12
C ALA A 325 21.13 5.74 34.79
N SER A 326 21.90 4.65 34.85
CA SER A 326 22.21 3.77 33.70
C SER A 326 21.06 2.79 33.40
N ALA A 327 19.87 3.34 33.20
CA ALA A 327 18.70 2.55 32.83
C ALA A 327 18.78 2.14 31.35
N SER A 328 18.95 0.84 31.08
CA SER A 328 18.96 0.33 29.70
C SER A 328 17.67 0.69 28.94
N THR A 329 17.78 1.56 27.94
CA THR A 329 16.63 2.09 27.20
C THR A 329 16.07 1.03 26.25
N LYS A 330 15.19 0.17 26.78
CA LYS A 330 14.37 -0.77 25.99
C LYS A 330 13.65 0.00 24.87
N ARG A 331 14.09 -0.18 23.62
CA ARG A 331 13.44 0.38 22.42
C ARG A 331 11.96 -0.03 22.39
N ARG A 332 11.06 0.90 22.74
CA ARG A 332 9.60 0.71 22.64
C ARG A 332 9.23 0.46 21.17
N ARG A 333 8.41 -0.56 20.91
CA ARG A 333 8.00 -0.96 19.55
C ARG A 333 7.21 0.13 18.81
N GLN A 334 6.65 1.08 19.55
CA GLN A 334 5.89 2.23 19.08
C GLN A 334 6.74 3.29 18.38
N GLN A 335 8.07 3.29 18.57
CA GLN A 335 8.99 4.17 17.87
C GLN A 335 10.06 3.38 17.11
N ILE A 336 10.30 3.76 15.86
CA ILE A 336 11.50 3.35 15.10
C ILE A 336 12.20 4.58 14.51
N VAL A 337 13.43 4.38 14.08
CA VAL A 337 14.14 5.31 13.19
C VAL A 337 14.30 4.63 11.83
N ALA A 338 13.99 5.34 10.76
CA ALA A 338 14.08 4.89 9.37
C ALA A 338 14.87 5.92 8.54
N ARG A 339 15.56 5.50 7.48
CA ARG A 339 16.36 6.39 6.63
C ARG A 339 15.70 6.66 5.29
N HIS A 340 15.14 5.61 4.70
CA HIS A 340 14.63 5.63 3.34
C HIS A 340 13.14 5.96 3.34
N GLY A 341 12.30 5.15 4.00
CA GLY A 341 10.85 5.35 4.00
C GLY A 341 10.18 4.86 5.27
N ALA A 342 9.05 5.47 5.60
CA ALA A 342 8.37 5.33 6.88
C ALA A 342 6.84 5.30 6.71
N VAL A 343 6.19 4.48 7.52
CA VAL A 343 4.72 4.37 7.65
C VAL A 343 4.36 4.23 9.12
N ALA A 344 3.45 5.08 9.59
CA ALA A 344 2.77 4.97 10.87
C ALA A 344 1.26 4.87 10.60
N ALA A 345 0.59 3.87 11.16
CA ALA A 345 -0.83 3.59 10.94
C ALA A 345 -1.45 2.87 12.15
N ASP A 346 -2.76 3.03 12.33
CA ASP A 346 -3.55 2.50 13.45
C ASP A 346 -3.50 0.95 13.61
N ASP A 347 -2.93 0.23 12.64
CA ASP A 347 -2.61 -1.19 12.75
C ASP A 347 -1.23 -1.47 12.14
N GLY A 348 -0.32 -2.03 12.94
CA GLY A 348 1.06 -2.28 12.52
C GLY A 348 1.23 -3.35 11.42
N ARG A 349 0.23 -4.19 11.17
CA ARG A 349 0.18 -5.07 9.99
C ARG A 349 0.02 -4.23 8.72
N CYS A 350 -0.80 -3.18 8.78
CA CYS A 350 -0.95 -2.21 7.71
C CYS A 350 0.29 -1.34 7.56
N SER A 351 0.92 -0.87 8.67
CA SER A 351 2.23 -0.22 8.62
C SER A 351 3.26 -1.07 7.87
N THR A 352 3.34 -2.37 8.20
CA THR A 352 4.23 -3.35 7.55
C THR A 352 3.93 -3.51 6.06
N ILE A 353 2.65 -3.55 5.66
CA ILE A 353 2.24 -3.59 4.25
C ILE A 353 2.66 -2.31 3.50
N GLY A 354 2.48 -1.13 4.10
CA GLY A 354 2.92 0.14 3.52
C GLY A 354 4.43 0.24 3.37
N SER A 355 5.19 -0.10 4.41
CA SER A 355 6.67 -0.16 4.37
C SER A 355 7.16 -1.14 3.31
N ASN A 356 6.51 -2.30 3.16
CA ASN A 356 6.81 -3.25 2.09
C ASN A 356 6.50 -2.70 0.68
N VAL A 357 5.48 -1.85 0.51
CA VAL A 357 5.22 -1.16 -0.77
C VAL A 357 6.33 -0.15 -1.08
N LEU A 358 6.75 0.66 -0.10
CA LEU A 358 7.85 1.62 -0.26
C LEU A 358 9.19 0.93 -0.55
N ARG A 359 9.52 -0.17 0.16
CA ARG A 359 10.71 -1.01 -0.10
C ARG A 359 10.76 -1.54 -1.54
N HIS A 360 9.61 -1.72 -2.18
CA HIS A 360 9.49 -2.14 -3.58
C HIS A 360 9.35 -0.97 -4.57
N ARG A 361 10.00 0.17 -4.26
CA ARG A 361 10.02 1.41 -5.06
C ARG A 361 8.64 2.07 -5.27
N GLY A 362 7.63 1.66 -4.49
CA GLY A 362 6.34 2.31 -4.44
C GLY A 362 6.47 3.76 -3.95
N HIS A 363 5.63 4.62 -4.50
CA HIS A 363 5.47 6.00 -4.08
C HIS A 363 4.69 6.08 -2.76
N ALA A 364 4.77 7.23 -2.05
CA ALA A 364 3.96 7.47 -0.86
C ALA A 364 2.45 7.19 -1.08
N VAL A 365 1.93 7.53 -2.25
CA VAL A 365 0.52 7.26 -2.62
C VAL A 365 0.23 5.78 -2.88
N ASP A 366 1.17 5.01 -3.46
CA ASP A 366 1.01 3.54 -3.60
C ASP A 366 0.87 2.87 -2.23
N ALA A 367 1.74 3.27 -1.29
CA ALA A 367 1.70 2.76 0.08
C ALA A 367 0.41 3.17 0.78
N ALA A 368 -0.03 4.42 0.62
CA ALA A 368 -1.25 4.92 1.22
C ALA A 368 -2.50 4.13 0.79
N VAL A 369 -2.63 3.79 -0.50
CA VAL A 369 -3.70 2.91 -0.99
C VAL A 369 -3.65 1.53 -0.35
N ALA A 370 -2.48 0.89 -0.29
CA ALA A 370 -2.33 -0.43 0.32
C ALA A 370 -2.61 -0.42 1.84
N VAL A 371 -2.27 0.67 2.55
CA VAL A 371 -2.53 0.85 3.98
C VAL A 371 -4.02 1.12 4.23
N SER A 372 -4.67 2.06 3.53
CA SER A 372 -6.12 2.33 3.69
C SER A 372 -6.98 1.11 3.37
N LEU A 373 -6.63 0.33 2.33
CA LEU A 373 -7.34 -0.91 2.01
C LEU A 373 -7.08 -2.01 3.05
N CYS A 374 -5.90 -2.04 3.69
CA CYS A 374 -5.61 -2.93 4.81
C CYS A 374 -6.43 -2.57 6.05
N LEU A 375 -6.45 -1.28 6.44
CA LEU A 375 -7.25 -0.77 7.56
C LEU A 375 -8.75 -1.04 7.33
N GLY A 376 -9.21 -0.93 6.08
CA GLY A 376 -10.57 -1.32 5.66
C GLY A 376 -10.92 -2.81 5.78
N VAL A 377 -9.95 -3.67 6.11
CA VAL A 377 -10.15 -5.11 6.39
C VAL A 377 -9.91 -5.45 7.85
N VAL A 378 -8.84 -4.91 8.47
CA VAL A 378 -8.42 -5.29 9.84
C VAL A 378 -8.95 -4.36 10.94
N SER A 379 -9.41 -3.17 10.57
CA SER A 379 -10.08 -2.19 11.44
C SER A 379 -11.45 -1.78 10.86
N PRO A 380 -12.33 -2.74 10.49
CA PRO A 380 -13.59 -2.47 9.78
C PRO A 380 -14.63 -1.74 10.64
N GLY A 381 -14.44 -1.72 11.96
CA GLY A 381 -15.20 -0.86 12.87
C GLY A 381 -14.83 0.62 12.77
N SER A 382 -13.72 0.98 12.10
CA SER A 382 -13.17 2.34 12.02
C SER A 382 -13.08 2.93 10.61
N SER A 383 -13.05 2.11 9.57
CA SER A 383 -12.87 2.58 8.18
C SER A 383 -13.12 1.46 7.17
N GLY A 384 -13.42 1.79 5.92
CA GLY A 384 -13.44 0.82 4.82
C GLY A 384 -14.14 1.32 3.56
N LEU A 385 -14.28 0.41 2.58
CA LEU A 385 -14.85 0.71 1.24
C LEU A 385 -16.26 1.32 1.27
N GLY A 386 -17.01 1.12 2.36
CA GLY A 386 -18.35 1.66 2.55
C GLY A 386 -18.40 3.02 3.23
N GLY A 387 -17.26 3.73 3.34
CA GLY A 387 -17.17 5.09 3.84
C GLY A 387 -16.23 5.96 2.99
N GLY A 388 -15.59 6.94 3.63
CA GLY A 388 -14.83 8.01 3.00
C GLY A 388 -13.49 8.29 3.68
N ALA A 389 -12.80 9.30 3.14
CA ALA A 389 -11.50 9.73 3.63
C ALA A 389 -11.15 11.16 3.19
N PHE A 390 -10.14 11.72 3.84
CA PHE A 390 -9.41 12.88 3.34
C PHE A 390 -7.93 12.54 3.23
N MET A 391 -7.35 12.73 2.05
CA MET A 391 -5.90 12.59 1.81
C MET A 391 -5.30 13.96 1.56
N LEU A 392 -4.35 14.34 2.41
CA LEU A 392 -3.38 15.38 2.12
C LEU A 392 -2.11 14.72 1.58
N PHE A 393 -1.66 15.15 0.41
CA PHE A 393 -0.46 14.66 -0.26
C PHE A 393 0.46 15.83 -0.60
N ARG A 394 1.76 15.72 -0.29
CA ARG A 394 2.80 16.65 -0.71
C ARG A 394 3.90 15.92 -1.49
N GLU A 395 4.20 16.44 -2.67
CA GLU A 395 5.35 16.04 -3.48
C GLU A 395 6.66 16.58 -2.91
N ALA A 396 7.76 15.89 -3.19
CA ALA A 396 9.12 16.33 -2.89
C ALA A 396 9.44 17.72 -3.50
N ASN A 397 8.86 18.02 -4.67
CA ASN A 397 9.02 19.28 -5.40
C ASN A 397 8.27 20.49 -4.79
N GLY A 398 7.58 20.32 -3.66
CA GLY A 398 6.88 21.39 -2.96
C GLY A 398 5.37 21.46 -3.22
N LYS A 399 4.87 20.88 -4.32
CA LYS A 399 3.43 20.85 -4.62
C LYS A 399 2.66 20.04 -3.57
N ALA A 400 1.47 20.51 -3.23
CA ALA A 400 0.58 19.84 -2.28
C ALA A 400 -0.84 19.79 -2.83
N HIS A 401 -1.48 18.63 -2.70
CA HIS A 401 -2.77 18.27 -3.27
C HIS A 401 -3.66 17.71 -2.17
N VAL A 402 -4.96 18.03 -2.22
CA VAL A 402 -5.97 17.42 -1.35
C VAL A 402 -6.94 16.61 -2.19
N PHE A 403 -7.15 15.35 -1.81
CA PHE A 403 -8.24 14.52 -2.32
C PHE A 403 -9.35 14.44 -1.26
N ASP A 404 -10.43 15.17 -1.51
CA ASP A 404 -11.69 15.09 -0.78
C ASP A 404 -12.48 13.88 -1.31
N MET A 405 -12.37 12.78 -0.55
CA MET A 405 -13.04 11.50 -0.73
C MET A 405 -14.23 11.36 0.26
N ARG A 406 -14.76 12.50 0.73
CA ARG A 406 -15.88 12.56 1.67
C ARG A 406 -17.16 12.06 1.01
N GLU A 407 -17.97 11.38 1.79
CA GLU A 407 -19.29 10.92 1.39
C GLU A 407 -20.20 12.10 1.01
N THR A 408 -21.12 11.87 0.07
CA THR A 408 -22.18 12.83 -0.26
C THR A 408 -23.54 12.31 0.19
N ALA A 409 -24.44 13.20 0.57
CA ALA A 409 -25.84 12.87 0.75
C ALA A 409 -26.44 12.30 -0.55
N PRO A 410 -27.17 11.17 -0.51
CA PRO A 410 -27.91 10.67 -1.68
C PRO A 410 -28.85 11.73 -2.26
N MET A 411 -29.12 11.68 -3.56
CA MET A 411 -29.97 12.67 -4.24
C MET A 411 -31.43 12.66 -3.77
N LYS A 412 -31.87 11.60 -3.06
CA LYS A 412 -33.16 11.50 -2.37
C LYS A 412 -33.17 12.08 -0.94
N ALA A 413 -32.04 12.55 -0.41
CA ALA A 413 -31.96 13.10 0.94
C ALA A 413 -32.68 14.46 1.02
N SER A 414 -33.16 14.83 2.20
CA SER A 414 -33.77 16.15 2.42
C SER A 414 -33.45 16.68 3.81
N GLN A 415 -33.48 18.00 3.97
CA GLN A 415 -33.16 18.69 5.22
C GLN A 415 -33.92 18.13 6.44
N ASN A 416 -35.17 17.70 6.23
CA ASN A 416 -36.09 17.29 7.29
C ASN A 416 -36.25 15.75 7.41
N MET A 417 -35.49 14.94 6.64
CA MET A 417 -35.72 13.49 6.49
C MET A 417 -35.68 12.68 7.80
N TYR A 418 -35.04 13.21 8.84
CA TYR A 418 -34.95 12.58 10.16
C TYR A 418 -36.04 13.04 11.15
N ALA A 419 -36.73 14.15 10.89
CA ALA A 419 -37.81 14.70 11.73
C ALA A 419 -37.47 14.75 13.23
N GLY A 420 -36.29 15.29 13.59
CA GLY A 420 -35.81 15.38 14.97
C GLY A 420 -35.25 14.06 15.56
N ASN A 421 -35.37 12.93 14.85
CA ASN A 421 -34.95 11.62 15.35
C ASN A 421 -33.45 11.35 15.11
N ALA A 422 -32.62 11.71 16.10
CA ALA A 422 -31.18 11.43 16.11
C ALA A 422 -30.84 9.94 15.91
N THR A 423 -31.67 9.01 16.39
CA THR A 423 -31.43 7.56 16.25
C THR A 423 -31.47 7.08 14.80
N ARG A 424 -32.37 7.63 13.96
CA ARG A 424 -32.45 7.34 12.51
C ARG A 424 -31.31 7.98 11.71
N LYS A 425 -30.65 8.97 12.30
CA LYS A 425 -29.53 9.72 11.72
C LYS A 425 -28.19 9.04 12.06
N ALA A 426 -28.05 8.50 13.27
CA ALA A 426 -26.84 7.80 13.73
C ALA A 426 -26.73 6.31 13.32
N LYS A 427 -27.83 5.63 12.95
CA LYS A 427 -27.79 4.21 12.51
C LYS A 427 -28.94 3.82 11.57
N GLY A 428 -28.78 2.68 10.89
CA GLY A 428 -29.73 2.14 9.91
C GLY A 428 -29.58 2.76 8.51
N GLY A 429 -30.34 2.28 7.52
CA GLY A 429 -30.13 2.61 6.11
C GLY A 429 -30.20 4.11 5.76
N LEU A 430 -30.96 4.92 6.52
CA LEU A 430 -31.04 6.36 6.31
C LEU A 430 -29.81 7.14 6.80
N SER A 431 -28.91 6.52 7.57
CA SER A 431 -27.65 7.15 8.00
C SER A 431 -26.55 7.10 6.94
N ILE A 432 -26.74 6.31 5.86
CA ILE A 432 -25.71 5.97 4.89
C ILE A 432 -25.52 7.07 3.84
N GLY A 433 -24.35 7.71 3.86
CA GLY A 433 -23.85 8.57 2.78
C GLY A 433 -23.21 7.75 1.64
N VAL A 434 -23.04 8.36 0.47
CA VAL A 434 -22.48 7.72 -0.74
C VAL A 434 -20.98 7.45 -0.56
N PRO A 435 -20.50 6.18 -0.55
CA PRO A 435 -19.11 5.87 -0.20
C PRO A 435 -18.05 6.44 -1.17
N GLY A 436 -17.14 7.26 -0.64
CA GLY A 436 -16.15 8.00 -1.42
C GLY A 436 -14.73 7.43 -1.43
N GLN A 437 -14.35 6.63 -0.42
CA GLN A 437 -12.95 6.23 -0.19
C GLN A 437 -12.32 5.56 -1.42
N LEU A 438 -13.03 4.61 -2.05
CA LEU A 438 -12.48 3.79 -3.12
C LEU A 438 -12.19 4.62 -4.40
N ALA A 439 -13.10 5.50 -4.78
CA ALA A 439 -12.88 6.42 -5.91
C ALA A 439 -11.69 7.35 -5.65
N GLY A 440 -11.56 7.87 -4.43
CA GLY A 440 -10.47 8.78 -4.05
C GLY A 440 -9.09 8.10 -4.05
N LEU A 441 -8.98 6.92 -3.43
CA LEU A 441 -7.75 6.12 -3.45
C LEU A 441 -7.33 5.76 -4.88
N HIS A 442 -8.29 5.43 -5.75
CA HIS A 442 -8.02 5.12 -7.15
C HIS A 442 -7.62 6.37 -7.97
N LEU A 443 -8.26 7.53 -7.75
CA LEU A 443 -7.90 8.77 -8.45
C LEU A 443 -6.48 9.22 -8.08
N ALA A 444 -6.15 9.23 -6.79
CA ALA A 444 -4.80 9.58 -6.32
C ALA A 444 -3.75 8.60 -6.87
N TRP A 445 -4.04 7.30 -6.87
CA TRP A 445 -3.18 6.29 -7.49
C TRP A 445 -3.03 6.48 -9.01
N ASN A 446 -4.10 6.82 -9.73
CA ASN A 446 -4.05 7.05 -11.18
C ASN A 446 -3.26 8.32 -11.54
N GLN A 447 -3.17 9.30 -10.64
CA GLN A 447 -2.40 10.54 -10.84
C GLN A 447 -0.95 10.47 -10.36
N HIS A 448 -0.66 9.68 -9.31
CA HIS A 448 0.63 9.70 -8.62
C HIS A 448 1.19 8.32 -8.23
N GLY A 449 0.49 7.23 -8.49
CA GLY A 449 0.97 5.87 -8.23
C GLY A 449 2.08 5.44 -9.19
N ARG A 450 2.83 4.40 -8.81
CA ARG A 450 3.89 3.78 -9.62
C ARG A 450 3.78 2.26 -9.69
N LEU A 451 3.09 1.62 -8.74
CA LEU A 451 2.89 0.17 -8.74
C LEU A 451 1.51 -0.17 -9.32
N PRO A 452 1.33 -1.31 -10.01
CA PRO A 452 0.03 -1.69 -10.54
C PRO A 452 -1.04 -1.81 -9.45
N TRP A 453 -2.22 -1.20 -9.63
CA TRP A 453 -3.36 -1.24 -8.71
C TRP A 453 -3.62 -2.62 -8.09
N LYS A 454 -3.60 -3.65 -8.92
CA LYS A 454 -3.72 -5.07 -8.57
C LYS A 454 -2.78 -5.51 -7.43
N ARG A 455 -1.55 -4.98 -7.38
CA ARG A 455 -0.54 -5.22 -6.33
C ARG A 455 -0.92 -4.56 -5.01
N LEU A 456 -1.56 -3.41 -5.04
CA LEU A 456 -1.94 -2.62 -3.85
C LEU A 456 -3.21 -3.14 -3.18
N VAL A 457 -4.17 -3.65 -3.97
CA VAL A 457 -5.39 -4.30 -3.44
C VAL A 457 -5.10 -5.70 -2.89
N LYS A 458 -4.07 -6.40 -3.40
CA LYS A 458 -3.84 -7.83 -3.08
C LYS A 458 -3.58 -8.15 -1.61
N PRO A 459 -2.87 -7.33 -0.79
CA PRO A 459 -2.72 -7.57 0.64
C PRO A 459 -4.06 -7.60 1.39
N ALA A 460 -4.94 -6.63 1.13
CA ALA A 460 -6.29 -6.59 1.69
C ALA A 460 -7.14 -7.78 1.21
N GLU A 461 -7.09 -8.10 -0.09
CA GLU A 461 -7.74 -9.27 -0.69
C GLU A 461 -7.30 -10.60 -0.03
N ASN A 462 -6.04 -10.68 0.40
CA ASN A 462 -5.48 -11.82 1.11
C ASN A 462 -5.91 -11.86 2.58
N LEU A 463 -5.85 -10.74 3.31
CA LEU A 463 -6.29 -10.65 4.71
C LEU A 463 -7.78 -11.01 4.85
N ALA A 464 -8.64 -10.51 3.97
CA ALA A 464 -10.06 -10.81 4.00
C ALA A 464 -10.38 -12.29 3.70
N ARG A 465 -9.59 -12.96 2.83
CA ARG A 465 -9.77 -14.38 2.47
C ARG A 465 -9.15 -15.35 3.47
N LYS A 466 -7.87 -15.15 3.80
CA LYS A 466 -7.09 -16.04 4.69
C LYS A 466 -7.39 -15.78 6.17
N GLY A 467 -8.10 -14.68 6.45
CA GLY A 467 -8.43 -14.23 7.78
C GLY A 467 -7.31 -13.44 8.42
N PHE A 468 -7.64 -12.76 9.52
CA PHE A 468 -6.72 -11.98 10.34
C PHE A 468 -7.08 -12.12 11.82
N LYS A 469 -6.08 -12.02 12.71
CA LYS A 469 -6.32 -12.03 14.16
C LYS A 469 -7.11 -10.79 14.59
N ILE A 470 -8.19 -10.95 15.33
CA ILE A 470 -8.87 -9.86 16.05
C ILE A 470 -7.86 -9.17 16.96
N SER A 471 -7.73 -7.84 16.83
CA SER A 471 -6.89 -7.03 17.72
C SER A 471 -7.67 -6.66 18.99
N PRO A 472 -6.97 -6.35 20.11
CA PRO A 472 -7.60 -5.85 21.33
C PRO A 472 -8.54 -4.65 21.10
N HIS A 473 -8.14 -3.67 20.27
CA HIS A 473 -8.99 -2.53 19.94
C HIS A 473 -10.23 -2.93 19.14
N LEU A 474 -10.10 -3.81 18.13
CA LEU A 474 -11.26 -4.27 17.36
C LEU A 474 -12.25 -5.05 18.25
N HIS A 475 -11.77 -5.88 19.17
CA HIS A 475 -12.62 -6.56 20.14
C HIS A 475 -13.35 -5.57 21.07
N MET A 476 -12.68 -4.51 21.54
CA MET A 476 -13.34 -3.44 22.30
C MET A 476 -14.44 -2.74 21.48
N GLN A 477 -14.21 -2.46 20.19
CA GLN A 477 -15.24 -1.91 19.29
C GLN A 477 -16.41 -2.88 19.09
N MET A 478 -16.13 -4.19 19.04
CA MET A 478 -17.13 -5.25 18.90
C MET A 478 -18.00 -5.38 20.15
N GLU A 479 -17.42 -5.44 21.36
CA GLU A 479 -18.19 -5.45 22.62
C GLU A 479 -19.02 -4.17 22.77
N SER A 480 -18.43 -3.00 22.48
CA SER A 480 -19.13 -1.70 22.42
C SER A 480 -20.24 -1.64 21.37
N SER A 481 -20.34 -2.64 20.48
CA SER A 481 -21.38 -2.79 19.46
C SER A 481 -22.10 -4.14 19.54
N LYS A 482 -21.98 -4.91 20.64
CA LYS A 482 -22.40 -6.33 20.69
C LYS A 482 -23.86 -6.53 20.27
N SER A 483 -24.78 -5.74 20.82
CA SER A 483 -26.21 -5.80 20.48
C SER A 483 -26.47 -5.50 18.99
N ALA A 484 -25.70 -4.62 18.37
CA ALA A 484 -25.84 -4.26 16.96
C ALA A 484 -25.23 -5.31 16.02
N ILE A 485 -24.06 -5.87 16.38
CA ILE A 485 -23.44 -7.00 15.67
C ILE A 485 -24.33 -8.24 15.75
N MET A 486 -24.95 -8.49 16.90
CA MET A 486 -25.89 -9.61 17.07
C MET A 486 -27.20 -9.41 16.31
N ALA A 487 -27.64 -8.17 16.08
CA ALA A 487 -28.83 -7.88 15.27
C ALA A 487 -28.57 -8.06 13.76
N ASP A 488 -27.55 -7.40 13.19
CA ASP A 488 -27.29 -7.47 11.75
C ASP A 488 -26.78 -8.85 11.31
N LYS A 489 -27.41 -9.40 10.26
CA LYS A 489 -27.03 -10.69 9.67
C LYS A 489 -25.61 -10.66 9.10
N GLY A 490 -25.20 -9.54 8.48
CA GLY A 490 -23.88 -9.41 7.87
C GLY A 490 -22.76 -9.32 8.90
N LEU A 491 -22.90 -8.47 9.92
CA LEU A 491 -21.95 -8.36 11.01
C LEU A 491 -21.85 -9.68 11.80
N ARG A 492 -22.99 -10.32 12.10
CA ARG A 492 -23.02 -11.62 12.79
C ARG A 492 -22.25 -12.71 12.04
N GLU A 493 -22.38 -12.80 10.71
CA GLU A 493 -21.66 -13.76 9.86
C GLU A 493 -20.12 -13.59 9.89
N VAL A 494 -19.61 -12.39 10.21
CA VAL A 494 -18.18 -12.05 10.14
C VAL A 494 -17.52 -11.96 11.52
N PHE A 495 -18.26 -11.53 12.55
CA PHE A 495 -17.72 -11.18 13.87
C PHE A 495 -18.19 -12.09 15.01
N THR A 496 -18.93 -13.17 14.73
CA THR A 496 -19.34 -14.17 15.73
C THR A 496 -18.86 -15.58 15.41
N SER A 497 -18.78 -16.42 16.43
CA SER A 497 -18.61 -17.87 16.34
C SER A 497 -19.47 -18.52 17.42
N ASN A 498 -20.18 -19.60 17.09
CA ASN A 498 -21.07 -20.34 18.01
C ASN A 498 -22.12 -19.45 18.75
N GLY A 499 -22.50 -18.32 18.15
CA GLY A 499 -23.47 -17.37 18.72
C GLY A 499 -22.87 -16.23 19.55
N ASP A 500 -21.55 -16.23 19.82
CA ASP A 500 -20.88 -15.21 20.63
C ASP A 500 -19.80 -14.45 19.83
N LEU A 501 -19.35 -13.29 20.32
CA LEU A 501 -18.34 -12.47 19.62
C LEU A 501 -16.98 -13.16 19.53
N LEU A 502 -16.28 -12.98 18.40
CA LEU A 502 -14.88 -13.40 18.27
C LEU A 502 -13.98 -12.65 19.27
N LYS A 503 -13.10 -13.40 19.93
CA LYS A 503 -12.23 -12.93 21.02
C LYS A 503 -10.89 -12.40 20.48
N VAL A 504 -10.16 -11.69 21.31
CA VAL A 504 -8.80 -11.22 20.99
C VAL A 504 -7.92 -12.40 20.57
N GLY A 505 -7.32 -12.32 19.38
CA GLY A 505 -6.46 -13.37 18.83
C GLY A 505 -7.17 -14.38 17.91
N ASP A 506 -8.51 -14.48 17.93
CA ASP A 506 -9.28 -15.33 17.02
C ASP A 506 -9.13 -14.88 15.56
N ILE A 507 -9.27 -15.81 14.61
CA ILE A 507 -9.18 -15.51 13.18
C ILE A 507 -10.56 -15.10 12.63
N CYS A 508 -10.73 -13.80 12.37
CA CYS A 508 -11.88 -13.27 11.64
C CYS A 508 -11.69 -13.45 10.13
N TYR A 509 -12.76 -13.80 9.40
CA TYR A 509 -12.76 -13.99 7.95
C TYR A 509 -13.89 -13.19 7.30
N ASN A 510 -13.59 -12.34 6.32
CA ASN A 510 -14.60 -11.68 5.49
C ASN A 510 -14.48 -12.16 4.03
N LYS A 511 -14.93 -13.40 3.80
CA LYS A 511 -14.85 -14.08 2.50
C LYS A 511 -15.65 -13.36 1.40
N LYS A 512 -16.65 -12.55 1.77
CA LYS A 512 -17.44 -11.70 0.87
C LYS A 512 -16.63 -10.48 0.42
N LEU A 513 -16.07 -9.72 1.37
CA LEU A 513 -15.17 -8.59 1.09
C LEU A 513 -13.94 -9.03 0.29
N ALA A 514 -13.44 -10.25 0.50
CA ALA A 514 -12.38 -10.83 -0.31
C ALA A 514 -12.75 -11.03 -1.79
N LYS A 515 -14.00 -11.44 -2.09
CA LYS A 515 -14.52 -11.54 -3.48
C LYS A 515 -14.69 -10.14 -4.10
N THR A 516 -15.16 -9.18 -3.31
CA THR A 516 -15.32 -7.77 -3.69
C THR A 516 -13.98 -7.10 -4.02
N LEU A 517 -13.01 -7.17 -3.11
CA LEU A 517 -11.62 -6.75 -3.34
C LEU A 517 -10.99 -7.49 -4.53
N ARG A 518 -11.30 -8.78 -4.73
CA ARG A 518 -10.80 -9.53 -5.89
C ARG A 518 -11.34 -8.99 -7.21
N LYS A 519 -12.63 -8.64 -7.29
CA LYS A 519 -13.21 -7.98 -8.47
C LYS A 519 -12.55 -6.61 -8.71
N ILE A 520 -12.47 -5.77 -7.68
CA ILE A 520 -11.83 -4.43 -7.74
C ILE A 520 -10.36 -4.51 -8.17
N SER A 521 -9.63 -5.54 -7.72
CA SER A 521 -8.22 -5.81 -8.05
C SER A 521 -7.99 -6.23 -9.51
N VAL A 522 -9.03 -6.74 -10.20
CA VAL A 522 -8.93 -7.29 -11.56
C VAL A 522 -9.62 -6.41 -12.61
N TYR A 523 -10.76 -5.81 -12.26
CA TYR A 523 -11.64 -5.07 -13.18
C TYR A 523 -11.75 -3.57 -12.85
N GLY A 524 -10.97 -3.07 -11.88
CA GLY A 524 -10.97 -1.67 -11.46
C GLY A 524 -12.22 -1.25 -10.67
N VAL A 525 -12.24 0.04 -10.29
CA VAL A 525 -13.28 0.62 -9.42
C VAL A 525 -14.63 0.83 -10.10
N GLU A 526 -14.69 0.79 -11.43
CA GLU A 526 -15.96 0.81 -12.18
C GLU A 526 -16.89 -0.34 -11.76
N THR A 527 -16.35 -1.48 -11.32
CA THR A 527 -17.18 -2.57 -10.77
C THR A 527 -17.96 -2.19 -9.51
N PHE A 528 -17.49 -1.18 -8.77
CA PHE A 528 -18.14 -0.61 -7.58
C PHE A 528 -19.07 0.55 -7.94
N TYR A 529 -18.63 1.51 -8.75
CA TYR A 529 -19.42 2.73 -9.00
C TYR A 529 -20.43 2.60 -10.16
N ASN A 530 -20.22 1.64 -11.07
CA ASN A 530 -20.97 1.51 -12.33
C ASN A 530 -21.31 0.04 -12.68
N GLY A 531 -21.02 -0.91 -11.80
CA GLY A 531 -21.10 -2.35 -12.08
C GLY A 531 -21.60 -3.22 -10.93
N SER A 532 -21.43 -4.55 -11.06
CA SER A 532 -22.10 -5.57 -10.21
C SER A 532 -21.86 -5.49 -8.70
N ILE A 533 -20.81 -4.81 -8.21
CA ILE A 533 -20.65 -4.59 -6.76
C ILE A 533 -21.59 -3.46 -6.34
N GLY A 534 -21.63 -2.38 -7.12
CA GLY A 534 -22.50 -1.22 -6.87
C GLY A 534 -23.98 -1.57 -6.88
N PHE A 535 -24.45 -2.31 -7.89
CA PHE A 535 -25.87 -2.74 -7.94
C PHE A 535 -26.26 -3.56 -6.71
N ASN A 536 -25.44 -4.53 -6.32
CA ASN A 536 -25.69 -5.35 -5.14
C ASN A 536 -25.59 -4.53 -3.83
N LEU A 537 -24.61 -3.63 -3.72
CA LEU A 537 -24.46 -2.74 -2.57
C LEU A 537 -25.67 -1.81 -2.39
N VAL A 538 -26.18 -1.25 -3.50
CA VAL A 538 -27.39 -0.42 -3.52
C VAL A 538 -28.61 -1.22 -3.09
N ASN A 539 -28.78 -2.45 -3.59
CA ASN A 539 -29.88 -3.32 -3.23
C ASN A 539 -29.88 -3.63 -1.72
N ASP A 540 -28.74 -4.09 -1.19
CA ASP A 540 -28.56 -4.35 0.25
C ASP A 540 -28.86 -3.10 1.11
N ILE A 541 -28.49 -1.89 0.65
CA ILE A 541 -28.80 -0.62 1.34
C ILE A 541 -30.29 -0.31 1.32
N GLN A 542 -30.98 -0.55 0.19
CA GLN A 542 -32.42 -0.27 0.05
C GLN A 542 -33.27 -1.27 0.84
N GLU A 543 -32.89 -2.55 0.88
CA GLU A 543 -33.48 -3.56 1.77
C GLU A 543 -33.33 -3.16 3.26
N ALA A 544 -32.22 -2.52 3.63
CA ALA A 544 -32.00 -1.97 4.97
C ALA A 544 -32.68 -0.60 5.21
N GLY A 545 -33.61 -0.18 4.35
CA GLY A 545 -34.38 1.06 4.47
C GLY A 545 -33.62 2.34 4.08
N GLY A 546 -32.53 2.21 3.32
CA GLY A 546 -31.74 3.33 2.81
C GLY A 546 -32.26 3.93 1.51
N ILE A 547 -31.94 5.20 1.29
CA ILE A 547 -32.42 6.00 0.14
C ILE A 547 -31.39 6.13 -1.01
N LEU A 548 -30.20 5.55 -0.84
CA LEU A 548 -29.12 5.58 -1.83
C LEU A 548 -29.49 4.75 -3.07
N THR A 549 -29.17 5.24 -4.26
CA THR A 549 -29.44 4.62 -5.56
C THR A 549 -28.17 4.37 -6.36
N ILE A 550 -28.24 3.53 -7.41
CA ILE A 550 -27.11 3.33 -8.32
C ILE A 550 -26.72 4.62 -9.06
N THR A 551 -27.66 5.53 -9.27
CA THR A 551 -27.41 6.87 -9.83
C THR A 551 -26.53 7.72 -8.91
N ASP A 552 -26.63 7.54 -7.59
CA ASP A 552 -25.77 8.25 -6.63
C ASP A 552 -24.33 7.74 -6.70
N LEU A 553 -24.11 6.43 -6.76
CA LEU A 553 -22.78 5.85 -6.98
C LEU A 553 -22.19 6.31 -8.32
N LYS A 554 -22.94 6.24 -9.43
CA LYS A 554 -22.48 6.67 -10.76
C LYS A 554 -22.19 8.18 -10.85
N LYS A 555 -22.83 9.00 -10.02
CA LYS A 555 -22.60 10.46 -9.95
C LYS A 555 -21.55 10.88 -8.93
N TYR A 556 -21.09 9.98 -8.06
CA TYR A 556 -20.06 10.32 -7.07
C TYR A 556 -18.78 10.81 -7.74
N LYS A 557 -18.25 11.94 -7.27
CA LYS A 557 -16.98 12.51 -7.74
C LYS A 557 -16.14 12.99 -6.56
N VAL A 558 -14.93 12.46 -6.49
CA VAL A 558 -13.83 12.96 -5.65
C VAL A 558 -13.56 14.43 -6.03
N LYS A 559 -13.31 15.29 -5.04
CA LYS A 559 -12.90 16.68 -5.28
C LYS A 559 -11.40 16.80 -5.05
N VAL A 560 -10.65 17.16 -6.09
CA VAL A 560 -9.26 17.60 -5.90
C VAL A 560 -9.32 19.08 -5.51
N ARG A 561 -8.73 19.43 -4.36
CA ARG A 561 -8.74 20.79 -3.79
C ARG A 561 -7.31 21.26 -3.48
N ALA A 562 -7.12 22.57 -3.41
CA ALA A 562 -5.90 23.13 -2.83
C ALA A 562 -5.93 22.95 -1.29
N PRO A 563 -4.80 22.64 -0.64
CA PRO A 563 -4.72 22.64 0.82
C PRO A 563 -4.82 24.07 1.39
N ILE A 564 -5.14 24.19 2.67
CA ILE A 564 -4.93 25.44 3.40
C ILE A 564 -3.53 25.45 4.03
N THR A 565 -2.91 26.61 4.08
CA THR A 565 -1.54 26.79 4.59
C THR A 565 -1.43 28.00 5.49
N ALA A 566 -0.73 27.88 6.62
CA ALA A 566 -0.40 29.01 7.49
C ALA A 566 1.02 28.88 8.06
N ASN A 567 1.64 30.01 8.37
CA ASN A 567 2.94 30.07 9.06
C ASN A 567 2.68 30.35 10.54
N ILE A 568 2.92 29.38 11.42
CA ILE A 568 2.67 29.46 12.86
C ILE A 568 3.84 28.80 13.60
N LEU A 569 4.30 29.38 14.71
CA LEU A 569 5.45 28.88 15.49
C LEU A 569 6.76 28.71 14.67
N GLY A 570 6.98 29.54 13.65
CA GLY A 570 8.13 29.41 12.73
C GLY A 570 8.04 28.23 11.76
N LEU A 571 6.88 27.55 11.69
CA LEU A 571 6.63 26.38 10.85
C LEU A 571 5.54 26.70 9.83
N LYS A 572 5.69 26.19 8.60
CA LYS A 572 4.67 26.27 7.56
C LYS A 572 3.83 25.00 7.61
N ILE A 573 2.63 25.12 8.15
CA ILE A 573 1.69 24.02 8.35
C ILE A 573 0.76 23.95 7.12
N ILE A 574 0.59 22.75 6.57
CA ILE A 574 -0.27 22.43 5.43
C ILE A 574 -1.33 21.44 5.92
N THR A 575 -2.61 21.72 5.72
CA THR A 575 -3.71 20.88 6.22
C THR A 575 -4.95 20.98 5.35
N MET A 576 -6.03 20.32 5.78
CA MET A 576 -7.26 20.16 5.01
C MET A 576 -8.12 21.43 4.89
N PRO A 577 -8.63 21.76 3.69
CA PRO A 577 -9.75 22.67 3.50
C PRO A 577 -11.08 22.02 3.91
N LEU A 578 -12.13 22.83 3.90
CA LEU A 578 -13.51 22.38 3.98
C LEU A 578 -13.85 21.37 2.86
N PRO A 579 -14.73 20.37 3.10
CA PRO A 579 -15.61 20.24 4.27
C PRO A 579 -14.98 19.67 5.55
N SER A 580 -13.67 19.44 5.65
CA SER A 580 -13.06 19.29 6.98
C SER A 580 -12.92 20.65 7.68
N SER A 581 -13.57 20.80 8.83
CA SER A 581 -13.32 21.88 9.78
C SER A 581 -11.99 21.74 10.52
N GLY A 582 -11.43 20.53 10.58
CA GLY A 582 -10.32 20.20 11.47
C GLY A 582 -9.08 21.04 11.23
N GLY A 583 -8.75 21.28 9.95
CA GLY A 583 -7.64 22.15 9.55
C GLY A 583 -7.79 23.58 10.07
N VAL A 584 -8.89 24.27 9.73
CA VAL A 584 -9.12 25.66 10.16
C VAL A 584 -9.26 25.80 11.68
N SER A 585 -9.88 24.82 12.35
CA SER A 585 -10.00 24.80 13.81
C SER A 585 -8.64 24.64 14.50
N MET A 586 -7.79 23.72 14.03
CA MET A 586 -6.42 23.56 14.54
C MET A 586 -5.60 24.83 14.33
N MET A 587 -5.65 25.44 13.14
CA MET A 587 -4.93 26.68 12.85
C MET A 587 -5.36 27.82 13.77
N LEU A 588 -6.66 27.96 14.08
CA LEU A 588 -7.13 28.97 15.02
C LEU A 588 -6.60 28.74 16.44
N VAL A 589 -6.63 27.50 16.95
CA VAL A 589 -6.07 27.16 18.27
C VAL A 589 -4.57 27.46 18.32
N LEU A 590 -3.81 27.06 17.29
CA LEU A 590 -2.37 27.33 17.22
C LEU A 590 -2.07 28.84 17.13
N ASN A 591 -2.84 29.61 16.34
CA ASN A 591 -2.69 31.06 16.24
C ASN A 591 -3.00 31.78 17.56
N ILE A 592 -3.97 31.31 18.36
CA ILE A 592 -4.29 31.86 19.69
C ILE A 592 -3.15 31.56 20.67
N LEU A 593 -2.68 30.31 20.70
CA LEU A 593 -1.64 29.88 21.63
C LEU A 593 -0.26 30.48 21.30
N ALA A 594 0.00 30.80 20.04
CA ALA A 594 1.19 31.54 19.60
C ALA A 594 1.24 33.00 20.10
N GLN A 595 0.18 33.55 20.71
CA GLN A 595 0.18 34.90 21.33
C GLN A 595 0.64 34.91 22.80
N TYR A 596 1.13 33.78 23.32
CA TYR A 596 1.71 33.65 24.66
C TYR A 596 3.22 33.35 24.57
N ALA A 597 3.95 33.60 25.66
CA ALA A 597 5.35 33.20 25.76
C ALA A 597 5.50 31.67 25.68
N ILE A 598 6.55 31.19 25.01
CA ILE A 598 6.80 29.76 24.75
C ILE A 598 8.19 29.40 25.29
N PRO A 599 8.37 28.27 26.00
CA PRO A 599 7.35 27.28 26.38
C PRO A 599 6.48 27.69 27.58
N SER A 600 6.92 28.66 28.39
CA SER A 600 6.37 28.94 29.73
C SER A 600 4.86 29.17 29.79
N GLY A 601 4.29 29.86 28.79
CA GLY A 601 2.87 30.13 28.69
C GLY A 601 2.01 28.97 28.17
N LEU A 602 2.64 27.88 27.70
CA LEU A 602 2.00 26.67 27.18
C LEU A 602 2.30 25.43 28.04
N SER A 603 3.11 25.58 29.08
CA SER A 603 3.48 24.51 30.03
C SER A 603 2.47 24.33 31.17
N GLY A 604 2.43 23.12 31.73
CA GLY A 604 1.72 22.80 32.97
C GLY A 604 0.21 23.05 32.92
N SER A 605 -0.38 23.33 34.09
CA SER A 605 -1.83 23.53 34.20
C SER A 605 -2.32 24.82 33.53
N LEU A 606 -1.51 25.88 33.52
CA LEU A 606 -1.82 27.14 32.84
C LEU A 606 -1.87 26.94 31.31
N GLY A 607 -0.90 26.24 30.73
CA GLY A 607 -0.93 25.86 29.32
C GLY A 607 -2.11 24.96 28.97
N THR A 608 -2.40 23.97 29.83
CA THR A 608 -3.56 23.07 29.67
C THR A 608 -4.88 23.85 29.70
N HIS A 609 -5.02 24.80 30.62
CA HIS A 609 -6.18 25.70 30.69
C HIS A 609 -6.32 26.54 29.41
N ARG A 610 -5.25 27.22 28.95
CA ARG A 610 -5.26 28.04 27.73
C ARG A 610 -5.60 27.23 26.48
N LEU A 611 -5.12 25.98 26.38
CA LEU A 611 -5.49 25.06 25.31
C LEU A 611 -7.00 24.75 25.31
N ILE A 612 -7.59 24.50 26.48
CA ILE A 612 -9.03 24.24 26.61
C ILE A 612 -9.85 25.47 26.20
N GLU A 613 -9.46 26.67 26.64
CA GLU A 613 -10.15 27.92 26.26
C GLU A 613 -10.02 28.22 24.76
N ALA A 614 -8.83 28.02 24.17
CA ALA A 614 -8.63 28.14 22.73
C ALA A 614 -9.47 27.12 21.92
N LEU A 615 -9.59 25.88 22.40
CA LEU A 615 -10.50 24.88 21.84
C LEU A 615 -11.97 25.33 21.93
N LYS A 616 -12.41 25.91 23.04
CA LYS A 616 -13.77 26.44 23.21
C LYS A 616 -14.10 27.53 22.18
N HIS A 617 -13.20 28.48 21.98
CA HIS A 617 -13.34 29.48 20.91
C HIS A 617 -13.33 28.86 19.51
N ALA A 618 -12.43 27.91 19.22
CA ALA A 618 -12.37 27.27 17.91
C ALA A 618 -13.63 26.45 17.58
N PHE A 619 -14.20 25.74 18.57
CA PHE A 619 -15.47 25.04 18.42
C PHE A 619 -16.67 26.00 18.32
N ALA A 620 -16.63 27.19 18.92
CA ALA A 620 -17.67 28.20 18.72
C ALA A 620 -17.73 28.69 17.27
N VAL A 621 -16.58 29.03 16.68
CA VAL A 621 -16.49 29.55 15.31
C VAL A 621 -16.76 28.46 14.27
N ARG A 622 -16.31 27.22 14.53
CA ARG A 622 -16.48 26.02 13.69
C ARG A 622 -17.91 25.79 13.17
N MET A 623 -18.92 26.19 13.94
CA MET A 623 -20.33 25.92 13.62
C MET A 623 -20.86 26.79 12.47
N ASN A 624 -20.12 27.82 12.07
CA ASN A 624 -20.41 28.63 10.88
C ASN A 624 -19.82 28.04 9.59
N LEU A 625 -19.28 26.80 9.64
CA LEU A 625 -18.67 26.09 8.51
C LEU A 625 -19.63 25.05 7.92
N GLY A 626 -19.42 24.71 6.64
CA GLY A 626 -20.15 23.68 5.92
C GLY A 626 -19.46 23.32 4.60
N ASP A 627 -20.13 22.57 3.73
CA ASP A 627 -19.62 22.28 2.38
C ASP A 627 -19.53 23.58 1.54
N PRO A 628 -18.32 24.01 1.12
CA PRO A 628 -18.13 25.26 0.39
C PRO A 628 -18.77 25.23 -1.00
N ASP A 629 -19.10 24.04 -1.51
CA ASP A 629 -19.86 23.86 -2.75
C ASP A 629 -21.34 24.28 -2.60
N PHE A 630 -21.83 24.48 -1.36
CA PHE A 630 -23.23 24.81 -1.03
C PHE A 630 -23.40 26.06 -0.17
N VAL A 631 -22.39 26.49 0.62
CA VAL A 631 -22.53 27.62 1.56
C VAL A 631 -21.33 28.59 1.50
N LYS A 632 -21.61 29.90 1.58
CA LYS A 632 -20.61 30.97 1.53
C LYS A 632 -19.90 31.15 2.88
N VAL A 633 -18.80 30.41 3.07
CA VAL A 633 -18.05 30.32 4.35
C VAL A 633 -16.62 30.86 4.29
N SER A 634 -16.23 31.47 3.17
CA SER A 634 -14.86 32.00 2.93
C SER A 634 -14.41 33.03 3.96
N LYS A 635 -15.31 33.92 4.42
CA LYS A 635 -14.98 34.89 5.48
C LYS A 635 -14.64 34.19 6.79
N VAL A 636 -15.45 33.21 7.22
CA VAL A 636 -15.21 32.44 8.45
C VAL A 636 -13.85 31.73 8.39
N VAL A 637 -13.51 31.14 7.24
CA VAL A 637 -12.20 30.52 7.02
C VAL A 637 -11.05 31.55 7.11
N ALA A 638 -11.21 32.74 6.52
CA ALA A 638 -10.21 33.81 6.60
C ALA A 638 -10.04 34.34 8.03
N ASP A 639 -11.13 34.51 8.77
CA ASP A 639 -11.11 34.91 10.19
C ASP A 639 -10.39 33.83 11.03
N MET A 640 -10.73 32.55 10.89
CA MET A 640 -10.07 31.44 11.61
C MET A 640 -8.56 31.29 11.31
N LEU A 641 -8.12 31.69 10.11
CA LEU A 641 -6.70 31.67 9.73
C LEU A 641 -5.94 32.94 10.13
N SER A 642 -6.63 33.99 10.60
CA SER A 642 -6.05 35.31 10.87
C SER A 642 -5.39 35.41 12.26
N PRO A 643 -4.09 35.73 12.36
CA PRO A 643 -3.44 36.03 13.64
C PRO A 643 -4.08 37.21 14.37
N LYS A 644 -4.64 38.19 13.64
CA LYS A 644 -5.36 39.33 14.25
C LYS A 644 -6.63 38.86 14.95
N PHE A 645 -7.43 38.00 14.33
CA PHE A 645 -8.64 37.45 14.94
C PHE A 645 -8.30 36.57 16.16
N ALA A 646 -7.25 35.75 16.05
CA ALA A 646 -6.73 34.97 17.16
C ALA A 646 -6.24 35.85 18.33
N LEU A 647 -5.61 37.00 18.07
CA LEU A 647 -5.23 37.96 19.10
C LEU A 647 -6.44 38.58 19.81
N GLU A 648 -7.54 38.88 19.11
CA GLU A 648 -8.77 39.35 19.75
C GLU A 648 -9.39 38.26 20.66
N LEU A 649 -9.46 37.01 20.20
CA LEU A 649 -9.93 35.88 21.02
C LEU A 649 -9.00 35.60 22.21
N LYS A 650 -7.69 35.84 22.06
CA LYS A 650 -6.74 35.72 23.18
C LYS A 650 -6.97 36.78 24.27
N LYS A 651 -7.62 37.91 23.99
CA LYS A 651 -8.02 38.90 25.01
C LYS A 651 -9.22 38.43 25.84
N THR A 652 -10.04 37.50 25.35
CA THR A 652 -11.17 36.93 26.09
C THR A 652 -10.81 35.70 26.93
N ILE A 653 -9.60 35.15 26.79
CA ILE A 653 -9.12 34.04 27.64
C ILE A 653 -8.66 34.58 28.99
N ASN A 654 -9.34 34.17 30.07
CA ASN A 654 -8.98 34.53 31.44
C ASN A 654 -8.21 33.39 32.11
N ASP A 655 -6.92 33.56 32.35
CA ASP A 655 -6.01 32.52 32.90
C ASP A 655 -6.44 31.90 34.26
N ASN A 656 -7.37 32.56 34.97
CA ASN A 656 -7.84 32.18 36.30
C ASN A 656 -9.27 31.60 36.31
N ARG A 657 -10.04 31.66 35.20
CA ARG A 657 -11.37 31.03 35.14
C ARG A 657 -11.85 30.70 33.73
N THR A 658 -12.62 29.62 33.61
CA THR A 658 -13.44 29.33 32.43
C THR A 658 -14.84 29.94 32.54
N PHE A 659 -15.62 29.88 31.45
CA PHE A 659 -17.00 30.35 31.36
C PHE A 659 -17.95 29.28 30.80
N GLY A 660 -19.26 29.52 30.89
CA GLY A 660 -20.28 28.71 30.21
C GLY A 660 -20.35 28.97 28.69
N PRO A 661 -20.98 28.09 27.90
CA PRO A 661 -20.92 28.13 26.42
C PRO A 661 -21.36 29.45 25.78
N ASN A 662 -22.30 30.17 26.41
CA ASN A 662 -22.82 31.46 25.94
C ASN A 662 -21.74 32.54 25.83
N TYR A 663 -20.69 32.49 26.67
CA TYR A 663 -19.59 33.46 26.63
C TYR A 663 -18.85 33.46 25.28
N TYR A 664 -18.68 32.28 24.70
CA TYR A 664 -17.92 32.07 23.46
C TYR A 664 -18.73 32.41 22.20
N SER A 665 -19.97 32.92 22.35
CA SER A 665 -20.78 33.59 21.31
C SER A 665 -21.02 32.77 20.03
N GLY A 666 -21.07 31.44 20.14
CA GLY A 666 -21.39 30.54 19.04
C GLY A 666 -22.90 30.39 18.79
N ARG A 667 -23.27 29.93 17.59
CA ARG A 667 -24.52 29.19 17.34
C ARG A 667 -24.12 27.74 17.19
N TRP A 668 -24.64 26.84 18.02
CA TRP A 668 -23.99 25.54 18.30
C TRP A 668 -24.48 24.40 17.35
N ASN A 669 -23.68 23.33 17.15
CA ASN A 669 -24.09 21.98 16.66
C ASN A 669 -22.89 20.99 16.70
N GLN A 670 -22.88 19.98 17.57
CA GLN A 670 -21.76 19.01 17.60
C GLN A 670 -21.82 17.93 16.51
N ILE A 671 -20.70 17.23 16.36
CA ILE A 671 -20.55 16.00 15.59
C ILE A 671 -20.17 14.87 16.56
N HIS A 672 -20.75 13.68 16.37
CA HIS A 672 -20.62 12.54 17.29
C HIS A 672 -20.07 11.27 16.60
N ASP A 673 -18.98 11.46 15.87
CA ASP A 673 -18.20 10.42 15.19
C ASP A 673 -17.28 9.65 16.17
N HIS A 674 -17.00 8.36 15.91
CA HIS A 674 -16.16 7.49 16.79
C HIS A 674 -15.24 6.53 16.00
N GLY A 675 -15.76 5.91 14.94
CA GLY A 675 -15.07 4.97 14.05
C GLY A 675 -14.27 5.70 12.98
N THR A 676 -12.99 5.91 13.27
CA THR A 676 -12.02 6.53 12.38
C THR A 676 -10.70 5.75 12.40
N SER A 677 -9.92 5.79 11.32
CA SER A 677 -8.51 5.36 11.29
C SER A 677 -7.58 6.37 10.63
N HIS A 678 -6.33 6.50 11.10
CA HIS A 678 -5.35 7.42 10.53
C HIS A 678 -4.09 6.70 10.02
N LEU A 679 -3.38 7.34 9.08
CA LEU A 679 -2.06 6.94 8.61
C LEU A 679 -1.24 8.15 8.17
N SER A 680 0.05 8.10 8.46
CA SER A 680 1.07 9.04 7.97
C SER A 680 2.20 8.26 7.30
N ILE A 681 2.67 8.76 6.14
CA ILE A 681 3.63 8.10 5.25
C ILE A 681 4.64 9.10 4.72
N VAL A 682 5.92 8.70 4.68
CA VAL A 682 6.99 9.42 3.98
C VAL A 682 7.79 8.43 3.12
N ASP A 683 8.00 8.73 1.84
CA ASP A 683 8.77 7.86 0.93
C ASP A 683 10.25 8.24 0.77
N THR A 684 10.94 7.46 -0.07
CA THR A 684 12.38 7.57 -0.37
C THR A 684 12.80 8.85 -1.07
N LYS A 685 11.86 9.68 -1.55
CA LYS A 685 12.11 11.02 -2.08
C LYS A 685 11.57 12.12 -1.17
N ARG A 686 11.11 11.78 0.05
CA ARG A 686 10.38 12.68 0.98
C ARG A 686 9.08 13.23 0.39
N ASN A 687 8.41 12.47 -0.50
CA ASN A 687 6.98 12.68 -0.72
C ASN A 687 6.24 12.25 0.55
N ALA A 688 5.25 13.03 0.98
CA ALA A 688 4.54 12.85 2.24
C ALA A 688 3.03 12.68 1.99
N VAL A 689 2.41 11.73 2.68
CA VAL A 689 0.96 11.51 2.65
C VAL A 689 0.43 11.40 4.08
N SER A 690 -0.66 12.11 4.37
CA SER A 690 -1.43 12.01 5.61
C SER A 690 -2.88 11.72 5.22
N ILE A 691 -3.47 10.63 5.73
CA ILE A 691 -4.86 10.25 5.45
C ILE A 691 -5.60 9.92 6.75
N THR A 692 -6.76 10.53 6.92
CA THR A 692 -7.76 10.02 7.87
C THR A 692 -8.91 9.38 7.07
N ASN A 693 -9.27 8.15 7.44
CA ASN A 693 -10.32 7.33 6.84
C ASN A 693 -11.43 7.12 7.87
N THR A 694 -12.68 6.94 7.45
CA THR A 694 -13.83 6.88 8.36
C THR A 694 -14.91 5.90 7.88
N VAL A 695 -15.76 5.46 8.81
CA VAL A 695 -17.16 5.03 8.54
C VAL A 695 -18.15 5.73 9.50
N ASN A 696 -17.71 6.84 10.08
CA ASN A 696 -18.34 7.64 11.13
C ASN A 696 -18.35 6.98 12.52
N GLY A 697 -19.31 6.12 12.82
CA GLY A 697 -19.46 5.42 14.09
C GLY A 697 -18.71 4.09 14.10
N PHE A 698 -18.62 3.42 15.26
CA PHE A 698 -18.09 2.06 15.29
C PHE A 698 -18.98 1.12 14.46
N PHE A 699 -18.44 0.53 13.39
CA PHE A 699 -19.20 -0.20 12.36
C PHE A 699 -20.27 0.63 11.62
N GLY A 700 -20.09 1.94 11.58
CA GLY A 700 -20.95 2.89 10.86
C GLY A 700 -22.43 2.77 11.21
N SER A 701 -23.26 2.65 10.17
CA SER A 701 -24.72 2.44 10.21
C SER A 701 -25.17 1.18 10.98
N LYS A 702 -24.23 0.35 11.43
CA LYS A 702 -24.41 -0.98 12.02
C LYS A 702 -24.91 -2.03 11.02
N ILE A 703 -24.64 -1.84 9.73
CA ILE A 703 -25.02 -2.76 8.65
C ILE A 703 -23.75 -3.19 7.88
N LEU A 704 -23.61 -4.50 7.64
CA LEU A 704 -22.64 -5.06 6.70
C LEU A 704 -23.38 -5.69 5.53
N SER A 705 -23.15 -5.16 4.32
CA SER A 705 -23.79 -5.59 3.07
C SER A 705 -23.63 -7.11 2.84
N PRO A 706 -24.69 -7.92 2.96
CA PRO A 706 -24.61 -9.39 2.85
C PRO A 706 -24.17 -9.86 1.45
N SER A 707 -24.32 -9.05 0.40
CA SER A 707 -23.88 -9.35 -0.95
C SER A 707 -22.40 -9.04 -1.21
N THR A 708 -21.82 -8.05 -0.53
CA THR A 708 -20.46 -7.54 -0.83
C THR A 708 -19.44 -7.71 0.31
N GLY A 709 -19.89 -7.89 1.55
CA GLY A 709 -19.04 -7.93 2.74
C GLY A 709 -18.60 -6.56 3.27
N ILE A 710 -19.14 -5.46 2.74
CA ILE A 710 -18.75 -4.08 3.09
C ILE A 710 -19.55 -3.58 4.31
N VAL A 711 -18.86 -3.06 5.33
CA VAL A 711 -19.47 -2.27 6.41
C VAL A 711 -19.81 -0.87 5.90
N LEU A 712 -21.02 -0.40 6.16
CA LEU A 712 -21.60 0.83 5.60
C LEU A 712 -21.56 1.99 6.61
N ASN A 713 -21.09 3.17 6.18
CA ASN A 713 -20.98 4.37 7.01
C ASN A 713 -22.32 4.85 7.61
N ASN A 714 -22.29 5.62 8.71
CA ASN A 714 -23.41 6.48 9.16
C ASN A 714 -23.11 7.98 8.91
N GLU A 715 -22.40 8.32 7.83
CA GLU A 715 -21.81 9.65 7.66
C GLU A 715 -22.83 10.79 7.51
N MET A 716 -24.11 10.47 7.27
CA MET A 716 -25.18 11.48 7.36
C MET A 716 -25.36 12.04 8.78
N ASP A 717 -24.82 11.38 9.81
CA ASP A 717 -24.80 11.86 11.19
C ASP A 717 -23.87 13.06 11.40
N ASP A 718 -22.93 13.31 10.49
CA ASP A 718 -22.08 14.50 10.53
C ASP A 718 -22.77 15.76 9.98
N PHE A 719 -23.99 15.66 9.42
CA PHE A 719 -24.84 16.82 9.16
C PHE A 719 -25.51 17.34 10.45
N SER A 720 -25.84 18.62 10.45
CA SER A 720 -26.80 19.20 11.39
C SER A 720 -28.24 18.95 10.92
N MET A 721 -29.15 18.81 11.89
CA MET A 721 -30.57 18.52 11.70
C MET A 721 -31.40 19.67 12.32
N PRO A 722 -32.43 20.20 11.65
CA PRO A 722 -33.37 21.12 12.26
C PRO A 722 -34.05 20.50 13.48
N SER A 723 -34.10 21.23 14.58
CA SER A 723 -34.67 20.82 15.87
C SER A 723 -35.21 22.05 16.58
N ASN A 724 -36.40 21.90 17.19
CA ASN A 724 -36.97 22.91 18.07
C ASN A 724 -36.51 22.72 19.53
N ASN A 725 -35.95 21.56 19.86
CA ASN A 725 -35.59 21.19 21.23
C ASN A 725 -34.19 21.72 21.58
N SER A 726 -34.15 22.93 22.15
CA SER A 726 -32.93 23.53 22.69
C SER A 726 -32.89 23.37 24.22
N SER A 727 -32.58 22.17 24.72
CA SER A 727 -32.18 22.00 26.13
C SER A 727 -30.73 22.46 26.34
N GLY A 728 -30.37 22.87 27.55
CA GLY A 728 -29.08 23.52 27.82
C GLY A 728 -27.83 22.70 27.43
N ASP A 729 -27.91 21.38 27.49
CA ASP A 729 -26.84 20.46 27.10
C ASP A 729 -26.92 19.99 25.63
N THR A 730 -28.01 20.30 24.92
CA THR A 730 -28.18 19.93 23.50
C THR A 730 -27.74 21.08 22.61
N PRO A 731 -26.74 20.89 21.73
CA PRO A 731 -26.43 21.84 20.69
C PRO A 731 -27.65 22.06 19.76
N PRO A 732 -28.12 23.29 19.53
CA PRO A 732 -29.07 23.60 18.46
C PRO A 732 -28.61 23.20 17.05
N PRO A 733 -29.42 23.51 16.02
CA PRO A 733 -29.06 23.30 14.63
C PRO A 733 -28.04 24.35 14.13
N ALA A 734 -27.09 23.93 13.28
CA ALA A 734 -26.17 24.80 12.53
C ALA A 734 -26.52 24.80 11.03
N PRO A 735 -27.24 25.82 10.53
CA PRO A 735 -27.74 25.86 9.15
C PRO A 735 -26.69 25.66 8.04
N PRO A 736 -25.43 26.16 8.15
CA PRO A 736 -24.41 25.90 7.13
C PRO A 736 -24.16 24.41 6.87
N ASN A 737 -24.41 23.55 7.87
CA ASN A 737 -24.23 22.10 7.80
C ASN A 737 -25.56 21.32 7.74
N PHE A 738 -26.66 21.90 7.28
CA PHE A 738 -27.90 21.14 7.01
C PHE A 738 -27.78 20.18 5.82
N VAL A 739 -28.52 19.07 5.88
CA VAL A 739 -28.61 18.05 4.82
C VAL A 739 -29.18 18.65 3.52
N HIS A 740 -28.53 18.37 2.40
CA HIS A 740 -29.01 18.71 1.06
C HIS A 740 -28.55 17.64 0.05
N PRO A 741 -29.35 17.25 -0.96
CA PRO A 741 -28.92 16.39 -2.06
C PRO A 741 -27.51 16.70 -2.59
N GLY A 742 -26.64 15.69 -2.68
CA GLY A 742 -25.29 15.79 -3.23
C GLY A 742 -24.25 16.51 -2.35
N LYS A 743 -24.65 17.11 -1.23
CA LYS A 743 -23.76 17.83 -0.30
C LYS A 743 -22.90 16.87 0.53
N ARG A 744 -21.71 17.32 0.95
CA ARG A 744 -20.86 16.62 1.92
C ARG A 744 -21.16 17.08 3.34
N PRO A 745 -21.20 16.18 4.33
CA PRO A 745 -21.27 16.58 5.73
C PRO A 745 -19.91 17.14 6.19
N LEU A 746 -19.94 18.16 7.06
CA LEU A 746 -18.77 18.72 7.73
C LEU A 746 -17.98 17.60 8.44
N SER A 747 -16.68 17.78 8.68
CA SER A 747 -15.86 16.76 9.38
C SER A 747 -14.83 17.37 10.32
N SER A 748 -14.26 16.55 11.19
CA SER A 748 -13.22 16.92 12.17
C SER A 748 -11.82 16.35 11.82
N MET A 749 -11.71 15.58 10.74
CA MET A 749 -10.47 14.93 10.31
C MET A 749 -9.35 15.93 9.95
N THR A 750 -8.20 15.84 10.62
CA THR A 750 -7.11 16.84 10.51
C THR A 750 -5.77 16.27 9.98
N PRO A 751 -5.72 15.55 8.84
CA PRO A 751 -4.45 15.09 8.26
C PRO A 751 -3.60 16.29 7.82
N THR A 752 -2.34 16.32 8.25
CA THR A 752 -1.50 17.52 8.29
C THR A 752 -0.03 17.21 7.95
N ILE A 753 0.62 18.14 7.24
CA ILE A 753 2.04 18.11 6.90
C ILE A 753 2.68 19.41 7.39
N VAL A 754 3.84 19.32 8.04
CA VAL A 754 4.56 20.46 8.61
C VAL A 754 5.91 20.62 7.92
N LEU A 755 6.20 21.84 7.50
CA LEU A 755 7.48 22.23 6.90
C LEU A 755 8.25 23.20 7.81
N LYS A 756 9.58 23.11 7.74
CA LYS A 756 10.53 24.09 8.24
C LYS A 756 11.44 24.45 7.06
N ASP A 757 11.61 25.74 6.76
CA ASP A 757 12.43 26.23 5.63
C ASP A 757 12.09 25.55 4.28
N GLU A 758 10.79 25.41 4.00
CA GLU A 758 10.17 24.63 2.88
C GLU A 758 10.55 23.14 2.80
N LYS A 759 11.39 22.63 3.70
CA LYS A 759 11.72 21.20 3.83
C LYS A 759 10.66 20.50 4.68
N LEU A 760 10.39 19.23 4.37
CA LEU A 760 9.52 18.38 5.19
C LEU A 760 10.12 18.27 6.60
N LYS A 761 9.38 18.68 7.63
CA LYS A 761 9.76 18.56 9.05
C LYS A 761 8.91 17.51 9.78
N ALA A 762 7.61 17.41 9.50
CA ALA A 762 6.78 16.31 10.02
C ALA A 762 5.55 15.99 9.14
N VAL A 763 4.97 14.81 9.39
CA VAL A 763 3.63 14.39 8.95
C VAL A 763 2.87 13.93 10.19
N VAL A 764 1.65 14.42 10.37
CA VAL A 764 0.84 14.12 11.56
C VAL A 764 -0.65 14.08 11.24
N GLY A 765 -1.39 13.35 12.06
CA GLY A 765 -2.84 13.45 12.16
C GLY A 765 -3.34 12.46 13.20
N ALA A 766 -4.63 12.55 13.50
CA ALA A 766 -5.27 11.68 14.47
C ALA A 766 -6.56 11.05 13.94
N SER A 767 -6.98 10.01 14.66
CA SER A 767 -8.28 9.33 14.54
C SER A 767 -8.98 9.29 15.90
N GLY A 768 -10.32 9.25 15.89
CA GLY A 768 -11.17 9.30 17.09
C GLY A 768 -11.89 10.63 17.23
N ALA A 769 -13.04 10.75 16.57
CA ALA A 769 -14.05 11.80 16.78
C ALA A 769 -13.66 13.24 16.41
N ALA A 770 -14.56 14.18 16.72
CA ALA A 770 -14.26 15.60 16.96
C ALA A 770 -13.02 15.86 17.85
N ASN A 771 -12.59 14.89 18.67
CA ASN A 771 -11.35 14.96 19.45
C ASN A 771 -10.06 14.93 18.59
N ILE A 772 -10.12 14.55 17.31
CA ILE A 772 -9.00 14.57 16.34
C ILE A 772 -8.32 15.95 16.30
N ILE A 773 -9.11 17.03 16.35
CA ILE A 773 -8.62 18.42 16.30
C ILE A 773 -7.71 18.68 17.51
N ALA A 774 -8.19 18.36 18.71
CA ALA A 774 -7.44 18.54 19.94
C ALA A 774 -6.22 17.60 20.02
N ALA A 775 -6.34 16.35 19.58
CA ALA A 775 -5.21 15.40 19.59
C ALA A 775 -4.09 15.80 18.63
N THR A 776 -4.42 16.20 17.39
CA THR A 776 -3.44 16.67 16.41
C THR A 776 -2.75 17.94 16.89
N THR A 777 -3.52 18.88 17.48
CA THR A 777 -2.99 20.12 18.08
C THR A 777 -2.03 19.82 19.23
N GLN A 778 -2.39 18.91 20.15
CA GLN A 778 -1.54 18.56 21.29
C GLN A 778 -0.21 17.93 20.86
N VAL A 779 -0.21 16.97 19.93
CA VAL A 779 1.05 16.36 19.43
C VAL A 779 1.97 17.41 18.79
N LEU A 780 1.41 18.36 18.02
CA LEU A 780 2.17 19.47 17.44
C LEU A 780 2.76 20.41 18.50
N LEU A 781 1.97 20.82 19.51
CA LEU A 781 2.44 21.69 20.59
C LEU A 781 3.50 21.00 21.45
N ASN A 782 3.29 19.74 21.83
CA ASN A 782 4.23 18.95 22.61
C ASN A 782 5.61 18.90 21.94
N HIS A 783 5.65 18.59 20.65
CA HIS A 783 6.92 18.48 19.93
C HIS A 783 7.55 19.85 19.62
N PHE A 784 6.78 20.78 19.04
CA PHE A 784 7.33 22.00 18.45
C PHE A 784 7.30 23.24 19.36
N ALA A 785 6.46 23.26 20.41
CA ALA A 785 6.36 24.37 21.35
C ALA A 785 6.91 24.03 22.75
N LEU A 786 6.79 22.76 23.18
CA LEU A 786 7.30 22.27 24.47
C LEU A 786 8.60 21.46 24.36
N GLY A 787 9.09 21.20 23.14
CA GLY A 787 10.40 20.57 22.89
C GLY A 787 10.47 19.08 23.23
N MET A 788 9.34 18.40 23.40
CA MET A 788 9.31 16.97 23.71
C MET A 788 9.79 16.12 22.53
N ASP A 789 10.40 14.96 22.78
CA ASP A 789 10.76 14.02 21.72
C ASP A 789 9.51 13.46 21.00
N PRO A 790 9.62 12.89 19.79
CA PRO A 790 8.45 12.45 19.01
C PRO A 790 7.60 11.37 19.69
N LEU A 791 8.19 10.46 20.48
CA LEU A 791 7.44 9.42 21.20
C LEU A 791 6.74 10.02 22.42
N SER A 792 7.44 10.80 23.24
CA SER A 792 6.82 11.48 24.39
C SER A 792 5.72 12.45 23.96
N SER A 793 5.88 13.13 22.82
CA SER A 793 4.86 14.03 22.25
C SER A 793 3.54 13.33 21.94
N VAL A 794 3.60 12.06 21.53
CA VAL A 794 2.45 11.20 21.24
C VAL A 794 1.94 10.51 22.52
N MET A 795 2.84 10.06 23.40
CA MET A 795 2.49 9.40 24.66
C MET A 795 1.93 10.35 25.73
N ALA A 796 2.14 11.67 25.61
CA ALA A 796 1.55 12.66 26.50
C ALA A 796 0.04 12.44 26.73
N PRO A 797 -0.45 12.44 27.98
CA PRO A 797 -1.87 12.38 28.30
C PRO A 797 -2.61 13.62 27.77
N ARG A 798 -3.82 13.41 27.23
CA ARG A 798 -4.57 14.44 26.49
C ARG A 798 -5.79 14.97 27.23
N VAL A 799 -6.14 16.21 26.93
CA VAL A 799 -7.44 16.83 27.26
C VAL A 799 -8.23 17.13 25.98
N TYR A 800 -9.56 17.14 26.10
CA TYR A 800 -10.49 17.38 25.01
C TYR A 800 -11.64 18.27 25.50
N HIS A 801 -12.07 19.24 24.69
CA HIS A 801 -13.25 20.05 24.96
C HIS A 801 -13.90 20.46 23.63
N GLN A 802 -15.23 20.34 23.53
CA GLN A 802 -15.98 20.56 22.27
C GLN A 802 -16.91 21.79 22.33
N LEU A 803 -16.83 22.58 23.40
CA LEU A 803 -17.72 23.71 23.80
C LEU A 803 -19.04 23.26 24.44
N ILE A 804 -19.76 22.32 23.84
CA ILE A 804 -20.97 21.70 24.42
C ILE A 804 -20.82 20.17 24.33
N PRO A 805 -21.05 19.40 25.42
CA PRO A 805 -21.26 19.87 26.79
C PRO A 805 -20.05 20.65 27.32
N ASN A 806 -20.24 21.48 28.34
CA ASN A 806 -19.20 22.36 28.91
C ASN A 806 -18.28 21.60 29.88
N VAL A 807 -17.70 20.50 29.39
CA VAL A 807 -16.97 19.49 30.17
C VAL A 807 -15.63 19.20 29.52
N VAL A 808 -14.56 19.28 30.32
CA VAL A 808 -13.22 18.84 29.96
C VAL A 808 -13.15 17.33 30.09
N ARG A 809 -13.09 16.63 28.96
CA ARG A 809 -12.83 15.19 28.93
C ARG A 809 -11.32 14.98 28.99
N TYR A 810 -10.82 14.23 29.97
CA TYR A 810 -9.39 14.04 30.20
C TYR A 810 -9.01 12.56 30.22
N GLU A 811 -7.81 12.22 29.76
CA GLU A 811 -7.32 10.84 29.88
C GLU A 811 -6.97 10.49 31.33
N ASN A 812 -7.59 9.42 31.84
CA ASN A 812 -7.18 8.60 32.98
C ASN A 812 -7.70 7.19 32.69
N TRP A 813 -6.89 6.41 31.97
CA TRP A 813 -7.24 5.06 31.51
C TRP A 813 -6.00 4.25 31.10
N THR A 814 -6.12 2.92 31.08
CA THR A 814 -5.04 2.02 30.62
C THR A 814 -5.34 1.49 29.22
N SER A 815 -4.38 1.63 28.32
CA SER A 815 -4.47 1.21 26.92
C SER A 815 -4.52 -0.30 26.74
N VAL A 816 -4.93 -0.71 25.54
CA VAL A 816 -5.06 -2.13 25.15
C VAL A 816 -3.73 -2.90 25.07
N ILE A 817 -2.59 -2.25 25.35
CA ILE A 817 -1.27 -2.88 25.50
C ILE A 817 -0.63 -2.69 26.88
N GLY A 818 -1.35 -2.11 27.85
CA GLY A 818 -0.91 -1.96 29.24
C GLY A 818 -0.26 -0.63 29.61
N ASP A 819 0.03 0.27 28.65
CA ASP A 819 0.47 1.64 28.97
C ASP A 819 -0.70 2.43 29.60
N HIS A 820 -0.45 3.09 30.73
CA HIS A 820 -1.43 3.94 31.43
C HIS A 820 -1.27 5.42 31.05
N PHE A 821 -2.39 6.10 30.79
CA PHE A 821 -2.44 7.51 30.37
C PHE A 821 -3.31 8.31 31.35
N GLU A 822 -2.67 9.11 32.20
CA GLU A 822 -3.34 9.99 33.15
C GLU A 822 -2.85 11.44 33.06
N VAL A 823 -3.78 12.39 32.87
CA VAL A 823 -3.55 13.82 33.15
C VAL A 823 -3.35 14.00 34.66
N PRO A 824 -2.21 14.53 35.14
CA PRO A 824 -1.87 14.57 36.57
C PRO A 824 -2.95 15.24 37.46
N GLU A 825 -3.20 14.69 38.66
CA GLU A 825 -4.18 15.23 39.61
C GLU A 825 -3.89 16.69 40.01
N THR A 826 -2.63 17.14 39.97
CA THR A 826 -2.25 18.55 40.15
C THR A 826 -2.86 19.45 39.08
N ILE A 827 -2.77 19.07 37.80
CA ILE A 827 -3.41 19.76 36.67
C ILE A 827 -4.93 19.66 36.80
N ARG A 828 -5.47 18.47 37.10
CA ARG A 828 -6.92 18.27 37.26
C ARG A 828 -7.49 19.11 38.40
N THR A 829 -6.72 19.32 39.47
CA THR A 829 -7.10 20.19 40.60
C THR A 829 -7.05 21.67 40.25
N ASP A 830 -6.03 22.16 39.54
CA ASP A 830 -5.99 23.55 39.07
C ASP A 830 -7.12 23.86 38.07
N LEU A 831 -7.42 22.93 37.15
CA LEU A 831 -8.55 23.09 36.22
C LEU A 831 -9.89 23.19 36.96
N ARG A 832 -10.13 22.36 38.00
CA ARG A 832 -11.32 22.48 38.86
C ARG A 832 -11.38 23.82 39.61
N LYS A 833 -10.24 24.30 40.16
CA LYS A 833 -10.14 25.63 40.80
C LYS A 833 -10.50 26.77 39.83
N LYS A 834 -10.18 26.60 38.54
CA LYS A 834 -10.54 27.53 37.45
C LYS A 834 -11.95 27.32 36.89
N GLY A 835 -12.80 26.53 37.58
CA GLY A 835 -14.21 26.32 37.24
C GLY A 835 -14.48 25.29 36.13
N HIS A 836 -13.49 24.52 35.68
CA HIS A 836 -13.72 23.47 34.69
C HIS A 836 -14.41 22.25 35.33
N VAL A 837 -15.47 21.75 34.68
CA VAL A 837 -16.08 20.45 34.97
C VAL A 837 -15.25 19.37 34.27
N LEU A 838 -14.87 18.29 34.97
CA LEU A 838 -13.93 17.28 34.50
C LEU A 838 -14.55 15.88 34.46
N GLU A 839 -14.52 15.23 33.29
CA GLU A 839 -15.00 13.85 33.05
C GLU A 839 -13.86 12.98 32.50
N ARG A 840 -13.79 11.70 32.89
CA ARG A 840 -12.82 10.76 32.30
C ARG A 840 -13.20 10.45 30.85
N ALA A 841 -12.24 10.55 29.94
CA ALA A 841 -12.42 10.16 28.55
C ALA A 841 -12.68 8.64 28.46
N THR A 842 -13.85 8.27 27.95
CA THR A 842 -14.27 6.87 27.73
C THR A 842 -13.75 6.26 26.43
N SER A 843 -13.08 7.05 25.59
CA SER A 843 -12.54 6.61 24.29
C SER A 843 -11.22 7.30 23.97
N ALA A 844 -10.33 6.55 23.33
CA ALA A 844 -9.02 7.01 22.88
C ALA A 844 -9.11 7.91 21.65
N THR A 845 -8.21 8.88 21.56
CA THR A 845 -7.68 9.31 20.25
C THR A 845 -6.40 8.56 19.96
N GLU A 846 -6.08 8.36 18.68
CA GLU A 846 -4.77 7.82 18.27
C GLU A 846 -4.12 8.78 17.28
N SER A 847 -2.83 9.05 17.44
CA SER A 847 -2.06 9.90 16.53
C SER A 847 -0.94 9.11 15.85
N GLN A 848 -0.82 9.26 14.53
CA GLN A 848 0.34 8.76 13.78
C GLN A 848 1.27 9.94 13.49
N PHE A 849 2.55 9.80 13.80
CA PHE A 849 3.50 10.92 13.74
C PHE A 849 4.83 10.48 13.11
N ILE A 850 5.29 11.26 12.12
CA ILE A 850 6.60 11.06 11.49
C ILE A 850 7.32 12.39 11.54
N VAL A 851 8.47 12.45 12.23
CA VAL A 851 9.34 13.62 12.29
C VAL A 851 10.58 13.36 11.44
N HIS A 852 10.98 14.35 10.65
CA HIS A 852 12.21 14.32 9.87
C HIS A 852 13.27 15.14 10.60
N ASP A 853 14.37 14.49 10.98
CA ASP A 853 15.47 15.14 11.69
C ASP A 853 16.35 15.94 10.74
N LEU A 854 15.93 17.19 10.51
CA LEU A 854 16.67 18.20 9.75
C LEU A 854 17.84 18.82 10.54
N ASP A 855 17.88 18.67 11.87
CA ASP A 855 18.63 19.57 12.76
C ASP A 855 19.62 18.83 13.69
N GLY A 856 19.47 17.51 13.88
CA GLY A 856 20.23 16.69 14.81
C GLY A 856 21.23 15.72 14.17
N LYS A 857 21.84 14.88 15.03
CA LYS A 857 22.91 13.93 14.69
C LYS A 857 22.47 12.82 13.70
N GLY A 858 21.17 12.68 13.41
CA GLY A 858 20.63 11.68 12.49
C GLY A 858 20.75 12.02 11.00
N HIS A 859 21.11 13.26 10.65
CA HIS A 859 21.31 13.74 9.26
C HIS A 859 20.21 13.32 8.28
N GLY A 860 18.96 13.73 8.53
CA GLY A 860 17.82 13.44 7.66
C GLY A 860 17.12 12.11 7.93
N GLU A 861 17.37 11.48 9.08
CA GLU A 861 16.60 10.33 9.56
C GLU A 861 15.12 10.69 9.83
N LEU A 862 14.25 9.68 9.70
CA LEU A 862 12.83 9.76 10.02
C LEU A 862 12.59 9.05 11.36
N VAL A 863 12.18 9.80 12.39
CA VAL A 863 11.65 9.23 13.63
C VAL A 863 10.17 8.96 13.40
N VAL A 864 9.76 7.70 13.53
CA VAL A 864 8.44 7.21 13.13
C VAL A 864 7.74 6.67 14.37
N VAL A 865 6.55 7.19 14.68
CA VAL A 865 5.79 6.86 15.89
C VAL A 865 4.34 6.50 15.55
N SER A 866 3.89 5.37 16.09
CA SER A 866 2.46 5.03 16.19
C SER A 866 2.04 5.00 17.65
N ASP A 867 0.91 5.61 17.94
CA ASP A 867 0.40 5.78 19.30
C ASP A 867 -0.06 4.43 19.90
N PRO A 868 0.44 4.04 21.09
CA PRO A 868 0.12 2.76 21.74
C PRO A 868 -1.38 2.54 22.02
N ARG A 869 -2.20 3.60 22.04
CA ARG A 869 -3.59 3.56 22.55
C ARG A 869 -4.50 2.52 21.85
N LYS A 870 -4.29 2.21 20.56
CA LYS A 870 -4.99 1.09 19.85
C LYS A 870 -4.13 -0.17 19.65
N GLY A 871 -2.86 -0.14 20.05
CA GLY A 871 -1.87 -1.18 19.75
C GLY A 871 -1.19 -1.05 18.38
N GLY A 872 -1.24 0.14 17.76
CA GLY A 872 -0.49 0.46 16.55
C GLY A 872 1.03 0.34 16.75
N PHE A 873 1.75 0.11 15.65
CA PHE A 873 3.22 0.21 15.60
C PHE A 873 3.70 0.64 14.20
N PRO A 874 4.76 1.46 14.11
CA PRO A 874 5.29 1.96 12.85
C PRO A 874 6.13 0.90 12.12
N ALA A 875 6.39 1.14 10.83
CA ALA A 875 7.30 0.33 10.02
C ALA A 875 8.08 1.19 9.02
N GLY A 876 9.33 0.81 8.73
CA GLY A 876 10.23 1.60 7.90
C GLY A 876 11.47 0.84 7.45
N PHE A 877 12.42 1.55 6.82
CA PHE A 877 13.69 1.02 6.31
C PHE A 877 14.71 2.14 6.01
#